data_AF-A0A0G1JEF9-F1
#
_entry.id   AF-A0A0G1JEF9-F1
#
_cell.length_a   1.000
_cell.length_b   1.000
_cell.length_c   1.000
_cell.angle_alpha   90.00
_cell.angle_beta   90.00
_cell.angle_gamma   90.00
#
_symmetry.space_group_name_H-M   'P 1'
#
loop_
_entity.id
_entity.type
_entity.pdbx_description
1 polymer ?
#
loop_
_entity_poly.entity_id
_entity_poly.type
_entity_poly.pdbx_seq_one_letter_code
_entity_poly.pdbx_strand_id
1 'polypeptide(L)'
;MISAKTIKKTALVPTVLISHGGGIVCSHLAETLLLKNCRVVVLSNFAAHQDARLHALLKSPKFALFDCDISQSIPDQIQSVDYIFHLASYESFVNQDGALDLEALLSNSVGTKNLLDLAKASKAKFALVRPLISLKKEDNIKELASDGPAKYSWAIAKEYRERWGLDVRVVDIGYVYGPGMDLACHKEFNDLVQSVISGETVRVYGDGSRKEFFIYVTDAVAGLVKALFSTTDSQVLYTLVREKPQTLLEAAFILKSLADGTTELGFTDSQVNFTDPAVEAISYPLAWQPRVELREGLIKTLRSLGYKPNVKSFKAAVLIDQKESVGAKSLLSVKPEDEVAVSSAVSAEPKVTPVVLLACHVERKLRGVVGSVRKRVSKRGIKLTALGALGIVFALAVALGVPLIQSYSHARSALRDLEAYQKSVLKLDSSESQKLSEDAYNHIVKLQKALARTKPAFVVVGKEATYLAMADFVESTKNFTSALYSLSLGLGPFAQLWGDAQGGDGDFGTSARMFKEAKARLDFANAYALKVDAQALPAGIRDDFANYKSFLSVVTQTSDSLTQTALDIPGIMGMEKPKTYLLLFQNNNELRPTGGFVGSYAAIKVEDGKITDVKIDDIYNPDGQLSLTKANEAHPAPAPVKELLGEDVLYLRNANWDPSFPASSETIQNLFKLSGESSFDGVIAVDLYFVRDLINITGPIYLAAYDEEIRADNMYERAQYHSGFNFKEGVSSKKAFMTVLGGKMLESLFALPKEKMPLLAATLYRALNQKHLLVNLPGTYLSKYLIDRGWAGELLDTNKDYLYVVNANLGGTKSNYFVKNSVNYAVTSKTADGLLRGELELVYENTQKDASWPGGPYKNYLRVLVQAGSKLTGAYVFTNETAPTEAQAADIMGAADGIDVFDKVVIAKVGKYVSLEYPVVVNPKQKVKVLITYDLPVELATAKGSNNYSLVWQKQPGTQNDNVRFMFIPPFGTTIAKHAPEGSVLDNIYEYKGMLNEDLRVAITYK
;
A
#
# COMPACT_ATOMS: atom_id res chain seq x y z
N MET A 1 -7.32 -52.60 37.61
CA MET A 1 -7.83 -53.88 37.06
C MET A 1 -9.36 -53.87 37.14
N ILE A 2 -10.05 -53.89 36.00
CA ILE A 2 -11.51 -54.07 35.93
C ILE A 2 -11.79 -55.55 35.63
N SER A 3 -12.67 -56.14 36.43
CA SER A 3 -13.13 -57.53 36.39
C SER A 3 -13.59 -58.00 35.00
N ALA A 4 -12.99 -59.11 34.54
CA ALA A 4 -13.49 -60.17 33.64
C ALA A 4 -14.88 -60.00 32.98
N LYS A 5 -15.06 -59.00 32.11
CA LYS A 5 -16.21 -58.94 31.18
C LYS A 5 -15.74 -59.33 29.79
N THR A 6 -16.20 -60.47 29.29
CA THR A 6 -16.03 -60.88 27.91
C THR A 6 -16.69 -59.86 26.97
N ILE A 7 -15.94 -59.39 25.98
CA ILE A 7 -16.37 -58.45 24.95
C ILE A 7 -16.77 -59.26 23.71
N LYS A 8 -18.08 -59.27 23.44
CA LYS A 8 -18.68 -59.90 22.25
C LYS A 8 -19.57 -58.90 21.54
N LYS A 9 -19.46 -58.76 20.22
CA LYS A 9 -20.28 -57.83 19.43
C LYS A 9 -21.79 -58.11 19.62
N THR A 10 -22.61 -57.06 19.57
CA THR A 10 -24.06 -57.16 19.82
C THR A 10 -24.84 -56.43 18.72
N ALA A 11 -26.07 -56.86 18.46
CA ALA A 11 -26.92 -56.21 17.46
C ALA A 11 -27.38 -54.79 17.86
N LEU A 12 -27.33 -54.44 19.15
CA LEU A 12 -27.83 -53.16 19.68
C LEU A 12 -26.80 -52.03 19.59
N VAL A 13 -25.52 -52.35 19.76
CA VAL A 13 -24.43 -51.36 19.84
C VAL A 13 -23.19 -51.90 19.12
N PRO A 14 -22.68 -51.18 18.11
CA PRO A 14 -21.43 -51.53 17.45
C PRO A 14 -20.24 -51.57 18.41
N THR A 15 -19.40 -52.58 18.28
CA THR A 15 -18.13 -52.70 19.01
C THR A 15 -16.97 -52.40 18.09
N VAL A 16 -16.23 -51.34 18.41
CA VAL A 16 -15.06 -50.89 17.65
C VAL A 16 -13.79 -51.15 18.46
N LEU A 17 -12.82 -51.81 17.84
CA LEU A 17 -11.48 -51.98 18.38
C LEU A 17 -10.53 -51.00 17.72
N ILE A 18 -9.72 -50.31 18.52
CA ILE A 18 -8.64 -49.44 18.06
C ILE A 18 -7.34 -50.02 18.60
N SER A 19 -6.38 -50.31 17.74
CA SER A 19 -5.06 -50.81 18.17
C SER A 19 -4.00 -49.71 18.04
N HIS A 20 -2.98 -49.80 18.91
CA HIS A 20 -1.94 -48.80 19.13
C HIS A 20 -2.50 -47.50 19.73
N GLY A 21 -3.08 -47.64 20.92
CA GLY A 21 -3.85 -46.59 21.55
C GLY A 21 -3.09 -45.59 22.39
N GLY A 22 -2.01 -44.99 21.89
CA GLY A 22 -1.21 -44.02 22.66
C GLY A 22 -1.23 -42.59 22.13
N GLY A 23 -1.61 -42.36 20.87
CA GLY A 23 -1.48 -41.06 20.22
C GLY A 23 -2.79 -40.30 20.03
N ILE A 24 -2.65 -39.07 19.52
CA ILE A 24 -3.75 -38.13 19.34
C ILE A 24 -4.89 -38.68 18.48
N VAL A 25 -4.57 -39.49 17.47
CA VAL A 25 -5.58 -40.03 16.57
C VAL A 25 -6.45 -41.03 17.33
N CYS A 26 -5.84 -41.89 18.15
CA CYS A 26 -6.58 -42.89 18.93
C CYS A 26 -7.53 -42.23 19.94
N SER A 27 -7.04 -41.30 20.75
CA SER A 27 -7.85 -40.71 21.82
C SER A 27 -9.06 -39.92 21.28
N HIS A 28 -8.86 -39.12 20.23
CA HIS A 28 -9.96 -38.39 19.57
C HIS A 28 -10.93 -39.32 18.82
N LEU A 29 -10.43 -40.40 18.21
CA LEU A 29 -11.27 -41.40 17.55
C LEU A 29 -12.12 -42.17 18.58
N ALA A 30 -11.53 -42.59 19.70
CA ALA A 30 -12.23 -43.27 20.78
C ALA A 30 -13.34 -42.40 21.36
N GLU A 31 -13.05 -41.13 21.65
CA GLU A 31 -14.04 -40.16 22.12
C GLU A 31 -15.18 -39.99 21.10
N THR A 32 -14.83 -39.77 19.83
CA THR A 32 -15.82 -39.61 18.75
C THR A 32 -16.73 -40.83 18.60
N LEU A 33 -16.18 -42.05 18.69
CA LEU A 33 -16.95 -43.28 18.57
C LEU A 33 -17.85 -43.52 19.78
N LEU A 34 -17.40 -43.21 20.99
CA LEU A 34 -18.24 -43.24 22.20
C LEU A 34 -19.40 -42.25 22.09
N LEU A 35 -19.17 -41.04 21.58
CA LEU A 35 -20.21 -40.05 21.30
C LEU A 35 -21.20 -40.53 20.21
N LYS A 36 -20.73 -41.33 19.25
CA LYS A 36 -21.56 -42.05 18.28
C LYS A 36 -22.20 -43.32 18.85
N ASN A 37 -22.24 -43.44 20.18
CA ASN A 37 -22.91 -44.51 20.92
C ASN A 37 -22.29 -45.92 20.72
N CYS A 38 -21.08 -46.01 20.18
CA CYS A 38 -20.35 -47.27 20.03
C CYS A 38 -19.76 -47.74 21.36
N ARG A 39 -19.50 -49.04 21.47
CA ARG A 39 -18.60 -49.60 22.48
C ARG A 39 -17.19 -49.61 21.92
N VAL A 40 -16.24 -49.02 22.64
CA VAL A 40 -14.86 -48.84 22.16
C VAL A 40 -13.91 -49.66 23.01
N VAL A 41 -13.03 -50.40 22.35
CA VAL A 41 -11.97 -51.19 22.97
C VAL A 41 -10.63 -50.71 22.41
N VAL A 42 -9.73 -50.30 23.28
CA VAL A 42 -8.40 -49.85 22.90
C VAL A 42 -7.37 -50.88 23.32
N LEU A 43 -6.49 -51.28 22.39
CA LEU A 43 -5.34 -52.14 22.63
C LEU A 43 -4.06 -51.32 22.51
N SER A 44 -3.20 -51.34 23.54
CA SER A 44 -1.91 -50.66 23.49
C SER A 44 -0.89 -51.36 24.37
N ASN A 45 0.38 -51.31 23.98
CA ASN A 45 1.54 -51.66 24.80
C ASN A 45 2.01 -50.42 25.59
N PHE A 46 1.94 -50.46 26.92
CA PHE A 46 2.63 -49.63 27.93
C PHE A 46 2.71 -48.08 27.85
N ALA A 47 2.28 -47.39 26.78
CA ALA A 47 2.26 -45.92 26.71
C ALA A 47 0.85 -45.31 26.94
N ALA A 48 -0.22 -46.03 26.61
CA ALA A 48 -1.60 -45.55 26.79
C ALA A 48 -1.99 -45.27 28.25
N HIS A 49 -1.29 -45.92 29.20
CA HIS A 49 -1.49 -45.71 30.64
C HIS A 49 -0.99 -44.35 31.16
N GLN A 50 -0.40 -43.52 30.29
CA GLN A 50 -0.05 -42.13 30.60
C GLN A 50 -0.91 -41.10 29.87
N ASP A 51 -1.72 -41.50 28.86
CA ASP A 51 -2.61 -40.57 28.17
C ASP A 51 -3.80 -40.22 29.07
N ALA A 52 -3.78 -39.01 29.62
CA ALA A 52 -4.83 -38.47 30.49
C ALA A 52 -6.23 -38.52 29.84
N ARG A 53 -6.32 -38.48 28.50
CA ARG A 53 -7.60 -38.53 27.77
C ARG A 53 -8.18 -39.93 27.78
N LEU A 54 -7.40 -40.94 27.48
CA LEU A 54 -7.88 -42.33 27.53
C LEU A 54 -8.27 -42.73 28.96
N HIS A 55 -7.57 -42.22 29.98
CA HIS A 55 -8.00 -42.40 31.38
C HIS A 55 -9.34 -41.74 31.68
N ALA A 56 -9.58 -40.54 31.13
CA ALA A 56 -10.87 -39.88 31.28
C ALA A 56 -12.01 -40.73 30.69
N LEU A 57 -11.76 -41.45 29.60
CA LEU A 57 -12.74 -42.34 28.96
C LEU A 57 -13.07 -43.59 29.79
N LEU A 58 -12.22 -44.03 30.73
CA LEU A 58 -12.51 -45.17 31.64
C LEU A 58 -13.76 -44.95 32.50
N LYS A 59 -14.23 -43.71 32.65
CA LYS A 59 -15.51 -43.39 33.31
C LYS A 59 -16.72 -43.87 32.50
N SER A 60 -16.56 -44.07 31.19
CA SER A 60 -17.62 -44.57 30.33
C SER A 60 -17.76 -46.09 30.47
N PRO A 61 -18.97 -46.63 30.76
CA PRO A 61 -19.19 -48.07 30.80
C PRO A 61 -19.07 -48.75 29.43
N LYS A 62 -18.95 -47.96 28.35
CA LYS A 62 -18.79 -48.43 26.97
C LYS A 62 -17.33 -48.40 26.50
N PHE A 63 -16.39 -48.03 27.35
CA PHE A 63 -14.97 -47.97 27.03
C PHE A 63 -14.19 -49.05 27.78
N ALA A 64 -13.25 -49.70 27.09
CA ALA A 64 -12.30 -50.64 27.69
C ALA A 64 -10.91 -50.39 27.13
N LEU A 65 -9.90 -50.39 27.99
CA LEU A 65 -8.49 -50.28 27.64
C LEU A 65 -7.77 -51.55 28.11
N PHE A 66 -7.06 -52.20 27.20
CA PHE A 66 -6.23 -53.36 27.47
C PHE A 66 -4.78 -53.03 27.22
N ASP A 67 -3.95 -53.30 28.22
CA ASP A 67 -2.50 -53.36 28.08
C ASP A 67 -2.13 -54.68 27.41
N CYS A 68 -1.76 -54.62 26.13
CA CYS A 68 -1.35 -55.80 25.39
C CYS A 68 -0.44 -55.46 24.21
N ASP A 69 0.55 -56.31 24.01
CA ASP A 69 1.31 -56.37 22.76
C ASP A 69 0.55 -57.24 21.75
N ILE A 70 -0.01 -56.58 20.72
CA ILE A 70 -0.77 -57.24 19.67
C ILE A 70 0.06 -58.23 18.84
N SER A 71 1.39 -58.13 18.85
CA SER A 71 2.29 -59.05 18.15
C SER A 71 2.37 -60.42 18.83
N GLN A 72 2.14 -60.47 20.16
CA GLN A 72 2.12 -61.72 20.92
C GLN A 72 0.75 -62.41 20.81
N SER A 73 -0.30 -61.74 21.27
CA SER A 73 -1.67 -62.28 21.28
C SER A 73 -2.70 -61.19 21.53
N ILE A 74 -3.91 -61.37 20.98
CA ILE A 74 -5.07 -60.54 21.35
C ILE A 74 -5.68 -61.10 22.65
N PRO A 75 -6.07 -60.26 23.63
CA PRO A 75 -6.68 -60.74 24.87
C PRO A 75 -7.91 -61.62 24.65
N ASP A 76 -7.96 -62.79 25.29
CA ASP A 76 -9.04 -63.79 25.16
C ASP A 76 -10.43 -63.24 25.54
N GLN A 77 -10.47 -62.16 26.31
CA GLN A 77 -11.70 -61.46 26.65
C GLN A 77 -12.37 -60.84 25.40
N ILE A 78 -11.64 -60.60 24.31
CA ILE A 78 -12.14 -59.98 23.08
C ILE A 78 -12.50 -61.08 22.08
N GLN A 79 -13.75 -61.56 22.16
CA GLN A 79 -14.21 -62.67 21.33
C GLN A 79 -14.69 -62.23 19.93
N SER A 80 -15.32 -61.06 19.83
CA SER A 80 -15.77 -60.55 18.53
C SER A 80 -16.05 -59.05 18.54
N VAL A 81 -15.77 -58.41 17.40
CA VAL A 81 -15.96 -56.96 17.17
C VAL A 81 -16.63 -56.70 15.82
N ASP A 82 -17.16 -55.51 15.61
CA ASP A 82 -17.79 -55.11 14.33
C ASP A 82 -16.79 -54.38 13.42
N TYR A 83 -15.87 -53.61 14.04
CA TYR A 83 -14.97 -52.70 13.35
C TYR A 83 -13.60 -52.70 14.02
N ILE A 84 -12.53 -52.66 13.23
CA ILE A 84 -11.15 -52.53 13.71
C ILE A 84 -10.49 -51.34 13.01
N PHE A 85 -9.94 -50.41 13.79
CA PHE A 85 -8.98 -49.40 13.33
C PHE A 85 -7.58 -49.82 13.79
N HIS A 86 -6.67 -50.02 12.83
CA HIS A 86 -5.29 -50.36 13.08
C HIS A 86 -4.37 -49.18 12.77
N LEU A 87 -3.84 -48.54 13.81
CA LEU A 87 -3.08 -47.28 13.73
C LEU A 87 -1.56 -47.48 13.86
N ALA A 88 -1.07 -48.72 13.98
CA ALA A 88 0.32 -49.00 14.35
C ALA A 88 1.35 -48.34 13.43
N SER A 89 1.10 -48.35 12.13
CA SER A 89 2.03 -47.80 11.13
C SER A 89 2.14 -46.28 11.26
N TYR A 90 0.99 -45.61 11.45
CA TYR A 90 0.95 -44.16 11.63
C TYR A 90 1.59 -43.72 12.94
N GLU A 91 1.24 -44.38 14.06
CA GLU A 91 1.80 -44.07 15.39
C GLU A 91 3.32 -44.29 15.43
N SER A 92 3.82 -45.36 14.82
CA SER A 92 5.28 -45.61 14.74
C SER A 92 5.98 -44.50 13.95
N PHE A 93 5.39 -44.01 12.86
CA PHE A 93 5.96 -42.93 12.05
C PHE A 93 6.03 -41.58 12.78
N VAL A 94 4.98 -41.24 13.53
CA VAL A 94 4.89 -39.96 14.24
C VAL A 94 5.81 -39.95 15.46
N ASN A 95 5.92 -41.07 16.17
CA ASN A 95 6.59 -41.13 17.47
C ASN A 95 8.06 -41.60 17.42
N GLN A 96 8.59 -42.00 16.25
CA GLN A 96 9.99 -42.46 16.12
C GLN A 96 10.88 -41.45 15.39
N ASP A 97 12.09 -41.26 15.90
CA ASP A 97 13.12 -40.36 15.33
C ASP A 97 13.90 -40.98 14.15
N GLY A 98 13.28 -41.94 13.44
CA GLY A 98 13.84 -42.56 12.23
C GLY A 98 14.81 -43.72 12.48
N ALA A 99 14.87 -44.26 13.69
CA ALA A 99 15.58 -45.52 13.98
C ALA A 99 14.68 -46.74 13.72
N LEU A 100 15.28 -47.87 13.32
CA LEU A 100 14.57 -49.15 13.27
C LEU A 100 14.23 -49.62 14.68
N ASP A 101 12.97 -49.96 14.90
CA ASP A 101 12.47 -50.51 16.16
C ASP A 101 11.82 -51.88 15.91
N LEU A 102 12.31 -52.89 16.63
CA LEU A 102 11.81 -54.26 16.52
C LEU A 102 10.34 -54.34 16.96
N GLU A 103 9.94 -53.59 17.98
CA GLU A 103 8.58 -53.60 18.50
C GLU A 103 7.59 -53.05 17.46
N ALA A 104 7.90 -51.90 16.85
CA ALA A 104 7.14 -51.37 15.72
C ALA A 104 7.11 -52.33 14.52
N LEU A 105 8.22 -52.99 14.18
CA LEU A 105 8.26 -53.97 13.09
C LEU A 105 7.34 -55.17 13.38
N LEU A 106 7.39 -55.75 14.58
CA LEU A 106 6.55 -56.89 14.98
C LEU A 106 5.07 -56.52 15.08
N SER A 107 4.78 -55.33 15.60
CA SER A 107 3.43 -54.77 15.67
C SER A 107 2.80 -54.59 14.29
N ASN A 108 3.54 -54.00 13.35
CA ASN A 108 3.08 -53.77 11.97
C ASN A 108 3.16 -55.03 11.09
N SER A 109 3.63 -56.15 11.63
CA SER A 109 3.68 -57.42 10.92
C SER A 109 2.80 -58.49 11.56
N VAL A 110 3.32 -59.17 12.59
CA VAL A 110 2.61 -60.20 13.34
C VAL A 110 1.37 -59.61 14.02
N GLY A 111 1.47 -58.39 14.56
CA GLY A 111 0.34 -57.70 15.17
C GLY A 111 -0.79 -57.41 14.17
N THR A 112 -0.46 -56.90 12.99
CA THR A 112 -1.42 -56.72 11.89
C THR A 112 -2.08 -58.04 11.52
N LYS A 113 -1.32 -59.13 11.39
CA LYS A 113 -1.85 -60.48 11.13
C LYS A 113 -2.84 -60.92 12.21
N ASN A 114 -2.48 -60.78 13.48
CA ASN A 114 -3.33 -61.20 14.61
C ASN A 114 -4.67 -60.45 14.62
N LEU A 115 -4.66 -59.15 14.31
CA LEU A 115 -5.88 -58.35 14.19
C LEU A 115 -6.69 -58.71 12.95
N LEU A 116 -6.06 -59.04 11.83
CA LEU A 116 -6.74 -59.55 10.63
C LEU A 116 -7.39 -60.92 10.86
N ASP A 117 -6.75 -61.79 11.64
CA ASP A 117 -7.33 -63.07 12.06
C ASP A 117 -8.57 -62.86 12.95
N LEU A 118 -8.51 -61.92 13.90
CA LEU A 118 -9.68 -61.51 14.69
C LEU A 118 -10.77 -60.91 13.79
N ALA A 119 -10.41 -60.06 12.82
CA ALA A 119 -11.34 -59.43 11.90
C ALA A 119 -12.08 -60.49 11.08
N LYS A 120 -11.35 -61.47 10.56
CA LYS A 120 -11.88 -62.63 9.84
C LYS A 120 -12.81 -63.47 10.71
N ALA A 121 -12.39 -63.84 11.92
CA ALA A 121 -13.21 -64.61 12.86
C ALA A 121 -14.50 -63.84 13.24
N SER A 122 -14.40 -62.52 13.37
CA SER A 122 -15.50 -61.63 13.73
C SER A 122 -16.38 -61.21 12.55
N LYS A 123 -15.95 -61.42 11.30
CA LYS A 123 -16.50 -60.75 10.10
C LYS A 123 -16.55 -59.22 10.28
N ALA A 124 -15.50 -58.65 10.86
CA ALA A 124 -15.39 -57.21 11.11
C ALA A 124 -14.85 -56.48 9.87
N LYS A 125 -15.19 -55.20 9.73
CA LYS A 125 -14.48 -54.33 8.78
C LYS A 125 -13.15 -53.86 9.39
N PHE A 126 -12.13 -53.77 8.57
CA PHE A 126 -10.76 -53.46 9.00
C PHE A 126 -10.23 -52.21 8.29
N ALA A 127 -9.96 -51.14 9.04
CA ALA A 127 -9.23 -49.97 8.55
C ALA A 127 -7.74 -50.09 8.92
N LEU A 128 -6.88 -50.18 7.91
CA LEU A 128 -5.44 -50.05 8.05
C LEU A 128 -5.07 -48.57 7.85
N VAL A 129 -4.57 -47.90 8.88
CA VAL A 129 -4.19 -46.48 8.82
C VAL A 129 -2.67 -46.34 8.77
N ARG A 130 -2.18 -45.61 7.77
CA ARG A 130 -0.76 -45.44 7.47
C ARG A 130 -0.42 -43.96 7.27
N PRO A 131 0.84 -43.55 7.48
CA PRO A 131 1.27 -42.20 7.12
C PRO A 131 1.36 -42.02 5.60
N LEU A 132 1.14 -40.80 5.12
CA LEU A 132 1.42 -40.44 3.73
C LEU A 132 2.95 -40.32 3.53
N ILE A 133 3.55 -41.24 2.79
CA ILE A 133 5.00 -41.27 2.51
C ILE A 133 5.23 -41.34 0.99
N SER A 134 6.32 -40.72 0.53
CA SER A 134 6.76 -40.81 -0.87
C SER A 134 7.49 -42.14 -1.13
N LEU A 135 6.89 -43.02 -1.93
CA LEU A 135 7.46 -44.30 -2.34
C LEU A 135 8.56 -44.10 -3.41
N LYS A 136 9.72 -43.53 -3.04
CA LYS A 136 10.93 -43.59 -3.86
C LYS A 136 11.80 -44.79 -3.49
N LYS A 137 12.74 -45.13 -4.38
CA LYS A 137 13.56 -46.35 -4.34
C LYS A 137 14.93 -46.08 -3.72
N GLU A 138 15.33 -46.99 -2.81
CA GLU A 138 16.68 -47.49 -2.44
C GLU A 138 17.42 -46.97 -1.17
N ASP A 139 17.68 -47.96 -0.28
CA ASP A 139 18.87 -48.29 0.54
C ASP A 139 19.27 -47.57 1.84
N ASN A 140 18.50 -46.63 2.42
CA ASN A 140 18.84 -46.08 3.76
C ASN A 140 17.99 -46.65 4.91
N ILE A 141 18.63 -46.94 6.05
CA ILE A 141 18.03 -47.48 7.29
C ILE A 141 16.85 -46.63 7.79
N LYS A 142 16.91 -45.30 7.62
CA LYS A 142 15.82 -44.38 8.03
C LYS A 142 14.54 -44.58 7.21
N GLU A 143 14.67 -44.87 5.91
CA GLU A 143 13.51 -45.14 5.05
C GLU A 143 12.93 -46.54 5.29
N LEU A 144 13.79 -47.54 5.58
CA LEU A 144 13.38 -48.87 6.04
C LEU A 144 12.53 -48.81 7.32
N ALA A 145 12.87 -47.92 8.25
CA ALA A 145 12.12 -47.71 9.48
C ALA A 145 10.73 -47.07 9.24
N SER A 146 10.60 -46.17 8.27
CA SER A 146 9.33 -45.49 7.98
C SER A 146 8.41 -46.23 7.01
N ASP A 147 8.96 -46.91 5.99
CA ASP A 147 8.19 -47.43 4.84
C ASP A 147 8.01 -48.96 4.88
N GLY A 148 8.99 -49.71 5.42
CA GLY A 148 8.93 -51.17 5.54
C GLY A 148 7.68 -51.69 6.28
N PRO A 149 7.36 -51.18 7.49
CA PRO A 149 6.16 -51.53 8.23
C PRO A 149 4.85 -51.26 7.46
N ALA A 150 4.75 -50.11 6.80
CA ALA A 150 3.57 -49.68 6.04
C ALA A 150 3.33 -50.56 4.79
N LYS A 151 4.41 -51.00 4.14
CA LYS A 151 4.37 -51.92 3.00
C LYS A 151 3.97 -53.33 3.41
N TYR A 152 4.53 -53.86 4.49
CA TYR A 152 4.18 -55.20 4.97
C TYR A 152 2.71 -55.28 5.36
N SER A 153 2.26 -54.35 6.21
CA SER A 153 0.87 -54.31 6.71
C SER A 153 -0.14 -54.18 5.57
N TRP A 154 0.19 -53.40 4.52
CA TRP A 154 -0.62 -53.36 3.29
C TRP A 154 -0.64 -54.70 2.56
N ALA A 155 0.53 -55.29 2.28
CA ALA A 155 0.63 -56.53 1.53
C ALA A 155 -0.18 -57.66 2.17
N ILE A 156 -0.09 -57.83 3.50
CA ILE A 156 -0.86 -58.84 4.21
C ILE A 156 -2.36 -58.52 4.25
N ALA A 157 -2.75 -57.26 4.46
CA ALA A 157 -4.17 -56.87 4.47
C ALA A 157 -4.82 -57.06 3.08
N LYS A 158 -4.06 -56.80 2.00
CA LYS A 158 -4.46 -57.09 0.62
C LYS A 158 -4.70 -58.58 0.40
N GLU A 159 -3.77 -59.43 0.86
CA GLU A 159 -3.93 -60.89 0.77
C GLU A 159 -5.17 -61.37 1.53
N TYR A 160 -5.46 -60.80 2.71
CA TYR A 160 -6.64 -61.20 3.47
C TYR A 160 -7.96 -60.85 2.78
N ARG A 161 -8.01 -59.70 2.11
CA ARG A 161 -9.14 -59.30 1.28
C ARG A 161 -9.30 -60.24 0.09
N GLU A 162 -8.23 -60.50 -0.65
CA GLU A 162 -8.28 -61.30 -1.89
C GLU A 162 -8.58 -62.77 -1.61
N ARG A 163 -8.03 -63.34 -0.55
CA ARG A 163 -8.18 -64.76 -0.22
C ARG A 163 -9.45 -65.08 0.57
N TRP A 164 -9.88 -64.21 1.49
CA TRP A 164 -11.00 -64.48 2.39
C TRP A 164 -12.17 -63.48 2.29
N GLY A 165 -12.13 -62.54 1.35
CA GLY A 165 -13.21 -61.57 1.13
C GLY A 165 -13.43 -60.61 2.31
N LEU A 166 -12.40 -60.37 3.12
CA LEU A 166 -12.48 -59.44 4.26
C LEU A 166 -12.63 -57.98 3.78
N ASP A 167 -13.54 -57.21 4.37
CA ASP A 167 -13.70 -55.76 4.08
C ASP A 167 -12.53 -54.99 4.72
N VAL A 168 -11.45 -54.84 3.95
CA VAL A 168 -10.23 -54.11 4.32
C VAL A 168 -10.21 -52.78 3.59
N ARG A 169 -9.95 -51.71 4.33
CA ARG A 169 -9.84 -50.33 3.84
C ARG A 169 -8.50 -49.77 4.27
N VAL A 170 -7.67 -49.38 3.31
CA VAL A 170 -6.39 -48.72 3.58
C VAL A 170 -6.60 -47.22 3.57
N VAL A 171 -6.08 -46.51 4.56
CA VAL A 171 -6.21 -45.06 4.70
C VAL A 171 -4.85 -44.43 4.95
N ASP A 172 -4.35 -43.70 3.97
CA ASP A 172 -3.12 -42.91 4.08
C ASP A 172 -3.50 -41.50 4.56
N ILE A 173 -2.84 -41.03 5.60
CA ILE A 173 -3.16 -39.74 6.23
C ILE A 173 -1.93 -38.84 6.32
N GLY A 174 -2.13 -37.54 6.10
CA GLY A 174 -1.09 -36.53 6.28
C GLY A 174 -0.66 -36.38 7.74
N TYR A 175 0.26 -35.46 8.01
CA TYR A 175 0.76 -35.20 9.37
C TYR A 175 -0.34 -34.62 10.27
N VAL A 176 -0.88 -35.47 11.14
CA VAL A 176 -1.93 -35.08 12.08
C VAL A 176 -1.34 -34.27 13.23
N TYR A 177 -1.92 -33.11 13.49
CA TYR A 177 -1.60 -32.28 14.65
C TYR A 177 -2.87 -31.82 15.36
N GLY A 178 -2.75 -31.43 16.62
CA GLY A 178 -3.89 -30.96 17.39
C GLY A 178 -3.68 -31.05 18.90
N PRO A 179 -4.74 -30.74 19.67
CA PRO A 179 -4.73 -30.92 21.10
C PRO A 179 -4.33 -32.35 21.48
N GLY A 180 -3.38 -32.48 22.43
CA GLY A 180 -2.91 -33.75 22.97
C GLY A 180 -1.70 -34.33 22.26
N MET A 181 -1.11 -33.61 21.30
CA MET A 181 0.12 -34.05 20.64
C MET A 181 1.28 -34.11 21.63
N ASP A 182 2.14 -35.12 21.47
CA ASP A 182 3.36 -35.25 22.25
C ASP A 182 4.47 -34.40 21.61
N LEU A 183 5.01 -33.47 22.39
CA LEU A 183 6.10 -32.58 21.97
C LEU A 183 7.48 -33.14 22.32
N ALA A 184 7.56 -34.24 23.09
CA ALA A 184 8.82 -34.88 23.44
C ALA A 184 9.46 -35.62 22.25
N CYS A 185 8.69 -35.90 21.20
CA CYS A 185 9.21 -36.46 19.97
C CYS A 185 9.84 -35.35 19.10
N HIS A 186 11.14 -35.47 18.82
CA HIS A 186 11.97 -34.49 18.10
C HIS A 186 11.73 -34.51 16.58
N LYS A 187 10.47 -34.32 16.18
CA LYS A 187 10.08 -34.05 14.79
C LYS A 187 10.13 -32.55 14.55
N GLU A 188 10.53 -32.17 13.34
CA GLU A 188 10.71 -30.76 12.95
C GLU A 188 9.47 -29.89 13.27
N PHE A 189 8.25 -30.38 13.01
CA PHE A 189 7.03 -29.64 13.36
C PHE A 189 6.76 -29.54 14.86
N ASN A 190 7.06 -30.59 15.62
CA ASN A 190 6.91 -30.60 17.08
C ASN A 190 7.88 -29.61 17.73
N ASP A 191 9.12 -29.56 17.25
CA ASP A 191 10.13 -28.62 17.71
C ASP A 191 9.69 -27.16 17.47
N LEU A 192 9.03 -26.87 16.34
CA LEU A 192 8.46 -25.54 16.08
C LEU A 192 7.41 -25.15 17.14
N VAL A 193 6.48 -26.07 17.44
CA VAL A 193 5.42 -25.84 18.44
C VAL A 193 6.03 -25.72 19.85
N GLN A 194 6.99 -26.58 20.19
CA GLN A 194 7.70 -26.57 21.46
C GLN A 194 8.51 -25.27 21.65
N SER A 195 9.14 -24.76 20.60
CA SER A 195 9.90 -23.51 20.64
C SER A 195 9.00 -22.34 21.04
N VAL A 196 7.80 -22.23 20.44
CA VAL A 196 6.82 -21.19 20.80
C VAL A 196 6.36 -21.31 22.25
N ILE A 197 6.06 -22.54 22.71
CA ILE A 197 5.58 -22.77 24.08
C ILE A 197 6.66 -22.46 25.11
N SER A 198 7.92 -22.72 24.77
CA SER A 198 9.08 -22.50 25.64
C SER A 198 9.60 -21.06 25.60
N GLY A 199 9.10 -20.23 24.68
CA GLY A 199 9.64 -18.89 24.43
C GLY A 199 11.05 -18.91 23.83
N GLU A 200 11.45 -20.03 23.24
CA GLU A 200 12.75 -20.18 22.56
C GLU A 200 12.63 -19.74 21.10
N THR A 201 13.79 -19.46 20.47
CA THR A 201 13.87 -19.24 19.03
C THR A 201 13.20 -20.39 18.27
N VAL A 202 12.25 -20.08 17.39
CA VAL A 202 11.60 -21.07 16.53
C VAL A 202 12.62 -21.61 15.54
N ARG A 203 13.10 -22.83 15.78
CA ARG A 203 14.16 -23.46 14.97
C ARG A 203 13.56 -24.13 13.74
N VAL A 204 13.89 -23.60 12.57
CA VAL A 204 13.55 -24.18 11.27
C VAL A 204 14.75 -24.98 10.77
N TYR A 205 14.56 -26.28 10.52
CA TYR A 205 15.61 -27.13 9.97
C TYR A 205 15.77 -26.92 8.45
N GLY A 206 17.02 -26.83 7.99
CA GLY A 206 17.36 -26.47 6.62
C GLY A 206 16.89 -25.06 6.26
N ASP A 207 16.35 -24.89 5.06
CA ASP A 207 15.73 -23.65 4.59
C ASP A 207 14.21 -23.60 4.83
N GLY A 208 13.66 -24.60 5.53
CA GLY A 208 12.24 -24.70 5.85
C GLY A 208 11.32 -24.96 4.66
N SER A 209 11.86 -25.20 3.45
CA SER A 209 11.03 -25.44 2.26
C SER A 209 10.36 -26.82 2.24
N ARG A 210 10.71 -27.70 3.18
CA ARG A 210 10.18 -29.07 3.24
C ARG A 210 8.66 -28.99 3.35
N LYS A 211 7.97 -29.75 2.49
CA LYS A 211 6.52 -29.78 2.42
C LYS A 211 5.94 -30.87 3.31
N GLU A 212 4.80 -30.58 3.90
CA GLU A 212 4.05 -31.53 4.73
C GLU A 212 2.54 -31.31 4.56
N PHE A 213 1.76 -32.38 4.64
CA PHE A 213 0.29 -32.30 4.57
C PHE A 213 -0.29 -32.22 6.00
N PHE A 214 -0.24 -31.03 6.61
CA PHE A 214 -0.81 -30.85 7.95
C PHE A 214 -2.32 -31.02 7.96
N ILE A 215 -2.81 -31.92 8.80
CA ILE A 215 -4.24 -32.20 8.99
C ILE A 215 -4.60 -32.04 10.46
N TYR A 216 -5.62 -31.21 10.74
CA TYR A 216 -6.07 -31.05 12.12
C TYR A 216 -6.80 -32.31 12.58
N VAL A 217 -6.56 -32.73 13.82
CA VAL A 217 -6.99 -34.04 14.33
C VAL A 217 -8.49 -34.34 14.24
N THR A 218 -9.37 -33.34 14.33
CA THR A 218 -10.81 -33.58 14.16
C THR A 218 -11.19 -33.90 12.72
N ASP A 219 -10.49 -33.30 11.75
CA ASP A 219 -10.69 -33.60 10.33
C ASP A 219 -10.18 -34.99 9.98
N ALA A 220 -9.02 -35.37 10.53
CA ALA A 220 -8.45 -36.70 10.44
C ALA A 220 -9.44 -37.77 10.92
N VAL A 221 -9.96 -37.63 12.14
CA VAL A 221 -10.93 -38.57 12.73
C VAL A 221 -12.22 -38.63 11.93
N ALA A 222 -12.74 -37.49 11.46
CA ALA A 222 -13.93 -37.46 10.61
C ALA A 222 -13.71 -38.23 9.29
N GLY A 223 -12.51 -38.11 8.71
CA GLY A 223 -12.10 -38.84 7.50
C GLY A 223 -12.01 -40.34 7.75
N LEU A 224 -11.37 -40.77 8.84
CA LEU A 224 -11.25 -42.18 9.23
C LEU A 224 -12.62 -42.85 9.44
N VAL A 225 -13.51 -42.19 10.18
CA VAL A 225 -14.88 -42.68 10.38
C VAL A 225 -15.59 -42.78 9.03
N LYS A 226 -15.52 -41.75 8.18
CA LYS A 226 -16.18 -41.79 6.87
C LYS A 226 -15.60 -42.87 5.95
N ALA A 227 -14.28 -43.06 5.98
CA ALA A 227 -13.60 -44.10 5.22
C ALA A 227 -14.02 -45.50 5.66
N LEU A 228 -14.16 -45.79 6.96
CA LEU A 228 -14.57 -47.12 7.44
C LEU A 228 -16.07 -47.42 7.28
N PHE A 229 -16.92 -46.39 7.39
CA PHE A 229 -18.37 -46.54 7.34
C PHE A 229 -18.97 -46.28 5.95
N SER A 230 -18.17 -45.97 4.93
CA SER A 230 -18.68 -45.79 3.57
C SER A 230 -19.37 -47.06 3.05
N THR A 231 -20.40 -46.87 2.22
CA THR A 231 -21.20 -47.92 1.59
C THR A 231 -20.63 -48.39 0.26
N THR A 232 -19.49 -47.85 -0.19
CA THR A 232 -18.79 -48.32 -1.39
C THR A 232 -18.29 -49.75 -1.15
N ASP A 233 -18.19 -50.54 -2.23
CA ASP A 233 -17.53 -51.86 -2.19
C ASP A 233 -16.17 -51.77 -1.47
N SER A 234 -15.69 -52.92 -0.96
CA SER A 234 -14.41 -53.09 -0.24
C SER A 234 -13.19 -52.61 -1.06
N GLN A 235 -13.05 -51.30 -1.20
CA GLN A 235 -12.14 -50.60 -2.11
C GLN A 235 -10.85 -50.14 -1.41
N VAL A 236 -9.85 -49.86 -2.26
CA VAL A 236 -8.45 -50.28 -2.08
C VAL A 236 -7.58 -49.30 -1.29
N LEU A 237 -7.82 -47.99 -1.38
CA LEU A 237 -6.99 -46.96 -0.72
C LEU A 237 -7.71 -45.61 -0.67
N TYR A 238 -7.73 -44.97 0.49
CA TYR A 238 -8.19 -43.59 0.70
C TYR A 238 -7.03 -42.71 1.14
N THR A 239 -6.93 -41.50 0.58
CA THR A 239 -5.96 -40.50 1.04
C THR A 239 -6.68 -39.36 1.76
N LEU A 240 -6.30 -39.11 3.01
CA LEU A 240 -6.83 -38.04 3.85
C LEU A 240 -5.80 -36.91 4.00
N VAL A 241 -5.75 -36.04 3.00
CA VAL A 241 -4.87 -34.86 3.00
C VAL A 241 -5.61 -33.61 2.52
N ARG A 242 -5.01 -32.45 2.78
CA ARG A 242 -5.37 -31.19 2.11
C ARG A 242 -4.94 -31.23 0.64
N GLU A 243 -5.62 -30.43 -0.20
CA GLU A 243 -5.30 -30.36 -1.64
C GLU A 243 -3.87 -29.90 -1.93
N LYS A 244 -3.31 -29.04 -1.07
CA LYS A 244 -1.95 -28.51 -1.20
C LYS A 244 -1.17 -28.77 0.10
N PRO A 245 0.06 -29.29 0.02
CA PRO A 245 0.94 -29.36 1.18
C PRO A 245 1.43 -27.95 1.54
N GLN A 246 1.94 -27.81 2.77
CA GLN A 246 2.47 -26.55 3.30
C GLN A 246 3.91 -26.73 3.72
N THR A 247 4.70 -25.65 3.65
CA THR A 247 6.10 -25.71 4.06
C THR A 247 6.24 -25.65 5.59
N LEU A 248 7.32 -26.23 6.13
CA LEU A 248 7.65 -26.04 7.54
C LEU A 248 7.90 -24.56 7.88
N LEU A 249 8.43 -23.80 6.92
CA LEU A 249 8.62 -22.36 7.06
C LEU A 249 7.27 -21.62 7.21
N GLU A 250 6.25 -21.97 6.44
CA GLU A 250 4.89 -21.44 6.62
C GLU A 250 4.35 -21.74 8.02
N ALA A 251 4.49 -22.99 8.48
CA ALA A 251 4.08 -23.37 9.84
C ALA A 251 4.83 -22.57 10.91
N ALA A 252 6.15 -22.38 10.74
CA ALA A 252 7.00 -21.60 11.63
C ALA A 252 6.59 -20.13 11.68
N PHE A 253 6.27 -19.50 10.54
CA PHE A 253 5.79 -18.11 10.50
C PHE A 253 4.42 -17.95 11.15
N ILE A 254 3.50 -18.90 10.94
CA ILE A 254 2.20 -18.89 11.62
C ILE A 254 2.41 -18.99 13.13
N LEU A 255 3.23 -19.94 13.58
CA LEU A 255 3.58 -20.12 14.99
C LEU A 255 4.22 -18.88 15.61
N LYS A 256 5.20 -18.26 14.92
CA LYS A 256 5.80 -16.97 15.33
C LYS A 256 4.76 -15.86 15.42
N SER A 257 3.82 -15.76 14.47
CA SER A 257 2.77 -14.73 14.48
C SER A 257 1.82 -14.87 15.67
N LEU A 258 1.64 -16.10 16.17
CA LEU A 258 0.84 -16.44 17.33
C LEU A 258 1.64 -16.33 18.64
N ALA A 259 2.95 -16.12 18.57
CA ALA A 259 3.82 -15.93 19.72
C ALA A 259 3.74 -14.49 20.29
N ASP A 260 4.52 -14.18 21.32
CA ASP A 260 4.44 -12.93 22.09
C ASP A 260 5.05 -11.69 21.41
N GLY A 261 5.46 -11.82 20.14
CA GLY A 261 6.05 -10.74 19.35
C GLY A 261 7.55 -10.57 19.53
N THR A 262 8.16 -11.25 20.51
CA THR A 262 9.62 -11.23 20.74
C THR A 262 10.33 -12.49 20.25
N THR A 263 9.57 -13.55 19.95
CA THR A 263 10.10 -14.83 19.50
C THR A 263 10.81 -14.72 18.14
N GLU A 264 12.11 -14.98 18.13
CA GLU A 264 12.93 -15.02 16.92
C GLU A 264 12.72 -16.32 16.13
N LEU A 265 13.04 -16.29 14.84
CA LEU A 265 13.08 -17.49 13.98
C LEU A 265 14.53 -17.72 13.59
N GLY A 266 15.02 -18.93 13.84
CA GLY A 266 16.41 -19.31 13.56
C GLY A 266 16.46 -20.51 12.64
N PHE A 267 17.44 -20.54 11.74
CA PHE A 267 17.66 -21.68 10.85
C PHE A 267 18.78 -22.57 11.42
N THR A 268 18.62 -23.89 11.32
CA THR A 268 19.61 -24.87 11.74
C THR A 268 19.85 -25.86 10.60
N ASP A 269 21.10 -26.28 10.40
CA ASP A 269 21.44 -27.26 9.36
C ASP A 269 20.60 -28.53 9.51
N SER A 270 19.95 -28.95 8.43
CA SER A 270 19.19 -30.21 8.45
C SER A 270 20.16 -31.38 8.45
N GLN A 271 20.12 -32.20 9.50
CA GLN A 271 20.92 -33.43 9.57
C GLN A 271 20.31 -34.60 8.76
N VAL A 272 19.16 -34.40 8.12
CA VAL A 272 18.39 -35.47 7.48
C VAL A 272 17.77 -35.01 6.16
N ASN A 273 18.09 -35.70 5.07
CA ASN A 273 17.40 -35.54 3.79
C ASN A 273 16.04 -36.23 3.86
N PHE A 274 14.99 -35.49 4.22
CA PHE A 274 13.62 -35.98 4.12
C PHE A 274 13.07 -35.73 2.70
N THR A 275 12.40 -36.74 2.14
CA THR A 275 11.69 -36.61 0.86
C THR A 275 10.28 -36.06 1.13
N ASP A 276 9.84 -35.07 0.33
CA ASP A 276 8.47 -34.54 0.42
C ASP A 276 7.44 -35.67 0.23
N PRO A 277 6.37 -35.74 1.04
CA PRO A 277 5.31 -36.73 0.88
C PRO A 277 4.60 -36.55 -0.46
N ALA A 278 4.21 -37.67 -1.10
CA ALA A 278 3.54 -37.68 -2.39
C ALA A 278 2.20 -38.43 -2.30
N VAL A 279 1.18 -37.90 -2.98
CA VAL A 279 -0.14 -38.53 -3.06
C VAL A 279 -0.14 -39.58 -4.18
N GLU A 280 -0.55 -40.80 -3.87
CA GLU A 280 -0.68 -41.85 -4.89
C GLU A 280 -1.81 -41.55 -5.88
N ALA A 281 -1.56 -41.82 -7.17
CA ALA A 281 -2.51 -41.56 -8.25
C ALA A 281 -3.81 -42.40 -8.19
N ILE A 282 -3.86 -43.44 -7.34
CA ILE A 282 -4.95 -44.44 -7.29
C ILE A 282 -5.94 -44.16 -6.14
N SER A 283 -5.82 -43.02 -5.45
CA SER A 283 -6.74 -42.67 -4.35
C SER A 283 -8.19 -42.48 -4.82
N TYR A 284 -9.14 -43.11 -4.13
CA TYR A 284 -10.57 -42.99 -4.45
C TYR A 284 -11.21 -41.76 -3.80
N PRO A 285 -12.22 -41.13 -4.45
CA PRO A 285 -12.88 -39.95 -3.92
C PRO A 285 -13.72 -40.30 -2.70
N LEU A 286 -13.36 -39.72 -1.56
CA LEU A 286 -14.20 -39.68 -0.36
C LEU A 286 -14.89 -38.31 -0.35
N ALA A 287 -16.19 -38.23 -0.05
CA ALA A 287 -16.89 -36.95 0.10
C ALA A 287 -16.47 -36.21 1.40
N TRP A 288 -15.18 -36.18 1.69
CA TRP A 288 -14.54 -35.63 2.87
C TRP A 288 -13.56 -34.55 2.41
N GLN A 289 -13.56 -33.43 3.12
CA GLN A 289 -12.57 -32.37 2.96
C GLN A 289 -12.23 -31.84 4.35
N PRO A 290 -10.95 -31.53 4.62
CA PRO A 290 -10.55 -30.91 5.88
C PRO A 290 -11.14 -29.50 5.99
N ARG A 291 -11.60 -29.14 7.19
CA ARG A 291 -12.32 -27.89 7.46
C ARG A 291 -11.53 -26.91 8.32
N VAL A 292 -10.56 -27.39 9.10
CA VAL A 292 -9.84 -26.57 10.08
C VAL A 292 -8.50 -26.12 9.51
N GLU A 293 -8.41 -24.84 9.14
CA GLU A 293 -7.20 -24.22 8.59
C GLU A 293 -6.00 -24.31 9.54
N LEU A 294 -4.77 -24.35 9.00
CA LEU A 294 -3.54 -24.56 9.80
C LEU A 294 -3.43 -23.59 10.97
N ARG A 295 -3.67 -22.29 10.72
CA ARG A 295 -3.64 -21.26 11.77
C ARG A 295 -4.71 -21.48 12.84
N GLU A 296 -5.93 -21.84 12.46
CA GLU A 296 -7.01 -22.10 13.42
C GLU A 296 -6.70 -23.32 14.27
N GLY A 297 -6.20 -24.39 13.65
CA GLY A 297 -5.76 -25.59 14.34
C GLY A 297 -4.62 -25.28 15.30
N LEU A 298 -3.60 -24.54 14.88
CA LEU A 298 -2.47 -24.14 15.73
C LEU A 298 -2.90 -23.30 16.93
N ILE A 299 -3.87 -22.40 16.78
CA ILE A 299 -4.46 -21.66 17.91
C ILE A 299 -5.08 -22.62 18.93
N LYS A 300 -5.85 -23.61 18.48
CA LYS A 300 -6.49 -24.60 19.35
C LYS A 300 -5.44 -25.50 20.02
N THR A 301 -4.42 -25.91 19.27
CA THR A 301 -3.29 -26.70 19.76
C THR A 301 -2.54 -25.94 20.85
N LEU A 302 -2.09 -24.71 20.59
CA LEU A 302 -1.37 -23.88 21.57
C LEU A 302 -2.20 -23.64 22.84
N ARG A 303 -3.49 -23.33 22.71
CA ARG A 303 -4.39 -23.17 23.86
C ARG A 303 -4.50 -24.43 24.70
N SER A 304 -4.58 -25.59 24.06
CA SER A 304 -4.66 -26.88 24.77
C SER A 304 -3.37 -27.22 25.52
N LEU A 305 -2.24 -26.66 25.09
CA LEU A 305 -0.92 -26.80 25.70
C LEU A 305 -0.66 -25.70 26.75
N GLY A 306 -1.67 -24.92 27.11
CA GLY A 306 -1.58 -23.87 28.13
C GLY A 306 -1.02 -22.53 27.65
N TYR A 307 -0.68 -22.41 26.36
CA TYR A 307 -0.17 -21.18 25.77
C TYR A 307 -1.30 -20.21 25.38
N LYS A 308 -1.09 -18.91 25.52
CA LYS A 308 -2.07 -17.86 25.15
C LYS A 308 -1.65 -17.21 23.82
N PRO A 309 -2.14 -17.71 22.67
CA PRO A 309 -1.71 -17.20 21.36
C PRO A 309 -2.16 -15.76 21.11
N ASN A 310 -1.29 -14.96 20.51
CA ASN A 310 -1.62 -13.61 20.03
C ASN A 310 -2.52 -13.71 18.78
N VAL A 311 -3.81 -13.44 18.95
CA VAL A 311 -4.79 -13.53 17.86
C VAL A 311 -5.05 -12.19 17.17
N LYS A 312 -4.43 -11.09 17.63
CA LYS A 312 -4.66 -9.73 17.13
C LYS A 312 -3.75 -9.35 15.94
N SER A 313 -2.71 -10.13 15.67
CA SER A 313 -1.79 -9.98 14.53
C SER A 313 -2.31 -10.74 13.29
N PHE A 314 -2.85 -9.97 12.34
CA PHE A 314 -2.88 -10.12 10.86
C PHE A 314 -3.07 -11.51 10.18
N LYS A 315 -3.87 -11.55 9.09
CA LYS A 315 -4.06 -12.70 8.18
C LYS A 315 -2.99 -12.70 7.09
N ALA A 316 -2.17 -13.76 7.02
CA ALA A 316 -1.15 -13.92 5.99
C ALA A 316 -1.76 -14.18 4.60
N ALA A 317 -1.21 -13.50 3.59
CA ALA A 317 -1.36 -13.82 2.19
C ALA A 317 -0.81 -15.23 1.90
N VAL A 318 -1.49 -15.98 1.03
CA VAL A 318 -1.07 -17.31 0.58
C VAL A 318 0.26 -17.20 -0.16
N LEU A 319 1.31 -17.80 0.42
CA LEU A 319 2.63 -17.95 -0.19
C LEU A 319 2.54 -19.08 -1.23
N ILE A 320 3.00 -18.80 -2.45
CA ILE A 320 3.28 -19.80 -3.47
C ILE A 320 4.80 -19.79 -3.65
N ASP A 321 5.30 -21.01 -3.66
CA ASP A 321 6.65 -21.53 -3.48
C ASP A 321 7.59 -21.31 -4.69
N GLN A 322 8.90 -21.10 -4.44
CA GLN A 322 10.00 -21.86 -5.06
C GLN A 322 11.40 -21.40 -4.57
N LYS A 323 12.30 -22.39 -4.41
CA LYS A 323 13.70 -22.31 -3.97
C LYS A 323 14.65 -21.88 -5.11
N GLU A 324 15.71 -21.14 -4.77
CA GLU A 324 17.10 -21.49 -5.16
C GLU A 324 18.14 -20.60 -4.43
N SER A 325 19.09 -21.28 -3.78
CA SER A 325 20.20 -20.73 -3.00
C SER A 325 21.41 -20.38 -3.88
N VAL A 326 21.97 -19.17 -3.75
CA VAL A 326 23.34 -18.87 -4.20
C VAL A 326 24.01 -17.99 -3.13
N GLY A 327 25.19 -18.44 -2.68
CA GLY A 327 25.87 -17.98 -1.48
C GLY A 327 26.36 -16.53 -1.50
N ALA A 328 26.28 -15.90 -0.32
CA ALA A 328 26.78 -14.56 -0.07
C ALA A 328 28.31 -14.55 0.09
N LYS A 329 28.99 -13.71 -0.70
CA LYS A 329 30.30 -13.17 -0.34
C LYS A 329 30.12 -11.69 0.02
N SER A 330 30.39 -11.39 1.28
CA SER A 330 30.50 -10.05 1.85
C SER A 330 31.52 -9.20 1.07
N LEU A 331 31.11 -8.02 0.60
CA LEU A 331 32.02 -6.95 0.18
C LEU A 331 31.52 -5.58 0.66
N LEU A 332 32.22 -5.07 1.67
CA LEU A 332 32.64 -3.68 1.93
C LEU A 332 31.63 -2.55 1.64
N SER A 333 31.06 -2.06 2.73
CA SER A 333 30.36 -0.77 2.87
C SER A 333 31.21 0.41 2.39
N VAL A 334 30.71 1.15 1.40
CA VAL A 334 31.18 2.49 1.06
C VAL A 334 30.26 3.50 1.75
N LYS A 335 30.83 4.37 2.58
CA LYS A 335 30.12 5.47 3.25
C LYS A 335 29.62 6.50 2.21
N PRO A 336 28.40 7.02 2.34
CA PRO A 336 28.00 8.26 1.66
C PRO A 336 28.73 9.44 2.31
N GLU A 337 29.40 10.26 1.50
CA GLU A 337 29.91 11.58 1.92
C GLU A 337 28.80 12.63 1.80
N ASP A 338 28.64 13.36 2.91
CA ASP A 338 28.20 14.73 3.13
C ASP A 338 26.85 15.21 2.56
N GLU A 339 25.86 15.21 3.47
CA GLU A 339 24.65 16.03 3.41
C GLU A 339 25.00 17.52 3.28
N VAL A 340 24.59 18.13 2.16
CA VAL A 340 24.54 19.58 2.04
C VAL A 340 23.37 20.09 2.88
N ALA A 341 23.71 20.77 3.97
CA ALA A 341 22.79 21.42 4.88
C ALA A 341 21.88 22.42 4.16
N VAL A 342 20.58 22.13 4.09
CA VAL A 342 19.56 23.11 3.66
C VAL A 342 19.02 23.82 4.90
N SER A 343 19.63 24.98 5.13
CA SER A 343 19.20 26.14 5.91
C SER A 343 17.74 26.12 6.43
N SER A 344 17.61 25.92 7.74
CA SER A 344 16.45 26.30 8.55
C SER A 344 16.35 27.83 8.64
N ALA A 345 15.52 28.46 7.81
CA ALA A 345 15.27 29.89 7.91
C ALA A 345 13.83 30.26 7.51
N VAL A 346 12.85 29.97 8.37
CA VAL A 346 11.69 30.86 8.63
C VAL A 346 11.13 30.51 10.02
N SER A 347 11.73 31.05 11.09
CA SER A 347 11.06 31.23 12.38
C SER A 347 11.00 32.73 12.67
N ALA A 348 9.97 33.39 12.16
CA ALA A 348 9.61 34.72 12.61
C ALA A 348 8.24 34.61 13.28
N GLU A 349 8.24 34.51 14.61
CA GLU A 349 7.05 34.73 15.41
C GLU A 349 6.45 36.11 15.06
N PRO A 350 5.14 36.22 14.78
CA PRO A 350 4.53 37.52 14.61
C PRO A 350 4.53 38.26 15.95
N LYS A 351 5.37 39.30 16.05
CA LYS A 351 5.31 40.30 17.12
C LYS A 351 3.94 40.98 17.08
N VAL A 352 3.05 40.61 17.99
CA VAL A 352 1.77 41.28 18.22
C VAL A 352 2.02 42.61 18.94
N THR A 353 2.16 43.73 18.23
CA THR A 353 1.84 45.06 18.78
C THR A 353 1.71 46.13 17.67
N PRO A 354 0.49 46.65 17.41
CA PRO A 354 0.28 48.10 17.63
C PRO A 354 -1.15 48.51 18.08
N VAL A 355 -1.90 47.64 18.79
CA VAL A 355 -3.22 48.01 19.39
C VAL A 355 -3.21 48.02 20.92
N VAL A 356 -2.27 47.31 21.55
CA VAL A 356 -2.08 47.26 23.01
C VAL A 356 -1.70 48.63 23.59
N LEU A 357 -1.03 49.48 22.80
CA LEU A 357 -0.64 50.83 23.24
C LEU A 357 -1.79 51.84 23.23
N LEU A 358 -2.86 51.63 22.45
CA LEU A 358 -3.97 52.59 22.38
C LEU A 358 -4.96 52.40 23.54
N ALA A 359 -5.28 51.15 23.90
CA ALA A 359 -6.20 50.83 24.99
C ALA A 359 -5.58 51.09 26.38
N CYS A 360 -4.29 50.77 26.56
CA CYS A 360 -3.58 51.06 27.80
C CYS A 360 -3.39 52.57 28.03
N HIS A 361 -3.30 53.36 26.95
CA HIS A 361 -3.24 54.83 27.02
C HIS A 361 -4.61 55.48 27.31
N VAL A 362 -5.71 54.87 26.85
CA VAL A 362 -7.09 55.32 27.15
C VAL A 362 -7.48 54.98 28.59
N GLU A 363 -7.14 53.80 29.11
CA GLU A 363 -7.40 53.44 30.51
C GLU A 363 -6.58 54.29 31.50
N ARG A 364 -5.32 54.59 31.15
CA ARG A 364 -4.44 55.46 31.97
C ARG A 364 -4.88 56.93 31.93
N LYS A 365 -5.38 57.44 30.80
CA LYS A 365 -6.01 58.78 30.72
C LYS A 365 -7.35 58.84 31.45
N LEU A 366 -8.19 57.79 31.39
CA LEU A 366 -9.45 57.74 32.12
C LEU A 366 -9.23 57.68 33.64
N ARG A 367 -8.27 56.91 34.16
CA ARG A 367 -7.91 56.92 35.59
C ARG A 367 -7.30 58.26 36.03
N GLY A 368 -6.49 58.91 35.18
CA GLY A 368 -5.93 60.24 35.43
C GLY A 368 -6.98 61.37 35.42
N VAL A 369 -7.98 61.28 34.54
CA VAL A 369 -9.13 62.20 34.48
C VAL A 369 -10.08 61.98 35.67
N VAL A 370 -10.36 60.73 36.04
CA VAL A 370 -11.18 60.40 37.23
C VAL A 370 -10.47 60.83 38.53
N GLY A 371 -9.15 60.67 38.63
CA GLY A 371 -8.36 61.12 39.78
C GLY A 371 -8.23 62.65 39.90
N SER A 372 -8.18 63.38 38.79
CA SER A 372 -8.11 64.85 38.77
C SER A 372 -9.47 65.52 38.97
N VAL A 373 -10.56 64.89 38.53
CA VAL A 373 -11.94 65.32 38.83
C VAL A 373 -12.25 65.10 40.32
N ARG A 374 -11.85 63.97 40.93
CA ARG A 374 -12.06 63.72 42.36
C ARG A 374 -11.29 64.68 43.28
N LYS A 375 -10.14 65.20 42.82
CA LYS A 375 -9.35 66.24 43.54
C LYS A 375 -9.83 67.68 43.29
N ARG A 376 -10.50 67.98 42.17
CA ARG A 376 -11.04 69.33 41.89
C ARG A 376 -12.46 69.57 42.43
N VAL A 377 -13.21 68.52 42.75
CA VAL A 377 -14.56 68.65 43.32
C VAL A 377 -14.56 69.00 44.81
N SER A 378 -13.43 68.88 45.54
CA SER A 378 -13.38 69.25 46.97
C SER A 378 -13.02 70.72 47.27
N LYS A 379 -12.74 71.55 46.25
CA LYS A 379 -12.51 73.00 46.44
C LYS A 379 -13.06 73.81 45.28
N ARG A 380 -14.11 74.60 45.59
CA ARG A 380 -14.88 75.57 44.78
C ARG A 380 -16.10 75.01 44.04
N GLY A 381 -17.24 75.62 44.35
CA GLY A 381 -18.56 75.27 43.82
C GLY A 381 -18.59 75.33 42.30
N ILE A 382 -18.77 74.16 41.69
CA ILE A 382 -19.05 73.98 40.27
C ILE A 382 -20.58 73.94 40.13
N LYS A 383 -21.15 74.81 39.28
CA LYS A 383 -22.59 74.83 38.97
C LYS A 383 -23.05 73.44 38.49
N LEU A 384 -24.24 73.02 38.95
CA LEU A 384 -24.85 71.69 38.73
C LEU A 384 -24.89 71.21 37.26
N THR A 385 -24.82 72.12 36.29
CA THR A 385 -24.83 71.83 34.85
C THR A 385 -23.54 71.18 34.33
N ALA A 386 -22.38 71.40 34.95
CA ALA A 386 -21.11 70.81 34.52
C ALA A 386 -20.88 69.37 35.06
N LEU A 387 -21.54 69.00 36.16
CA LEU A 387 -21.57 67.62 36.68
C LEU A 387 -22.44 66.70 35.81
N GLY A 388 -23.54 67.22 35.25
CA GLY A 388 -24.37 66.52 34.27
C GLY A 388 -23.60 66.21 32.97
N ALA A 389 -22.85 67.18 32.45
CA ALA A 389 -22.04 67.00 31.24
C ALA A 389 -20.89 65.98 31.42
N LEU A 390 -20.20 65.99 32.58
CA LEU A 390 -19.17 64.99 32.88
C LEU A 390 -19.75 63.59 33.14
N GLY A 391 -20.92 63.50 33.78
CA GLY A 391 -21.65 62.25 33.98
C GLY A 391 -22.13 61.64 32.66
N ILE A 392 -22.59 62.47 31.72
CA ILE A 392 -22.97 62.06 30.35
C ILE A 392 -21.75 61.59 29.56
N VAL A 393 -20.62 62.30 29.63
CA VAL A 393 -19.36 61.89 28.97
C VAL A 393 -18.80 60.59 29.56
N PHE A 394 -18.89 60.40 30.89
CA PHE A 394 -18.49 59.15 31.55
C PHE A 394 -19.45 57.99 31.21
N ALA A 395 -20.77 58.23 31.21
CA ALA A 395 -21.76 57.25 30.80
C ALA A 395 -21.59 56.86 29.33
N LEU A 396 -21.30 57.81 28.43
CA LEU A 396 -20.93 57.56 27.03
C LEU A 396 -19.61 56.79 26.91
N ALA A 397 -18.59 57.13 27.70
CA ALA A 397 -17.30 56.44 27.69
C ALA A 397 -17.42 54.99 28.21
N VAL A 398 -18.26 54.72 29.20
CA VAL A 398 -18.56 53.36 29.68
C VAL A 398 -19.47 52.62 28.71
N ALA A 399 -20.52 53.28 28.18
CA ALA A 399 -21.43 52.72 27.19
C ALA A 399 -20.75 52.37 25.86
N LEU A 400 -19.61 53.00 25.54
CA LEU A 400 -18.80 52.70 24.35
C LEU A 400 -17.58 51.85 24.64
N GLY A 401 -16.92 52.07 25.77
CA GLY A 401 -15.73 51.32 26.17
C GLY A 401 -16.03 49.85 26.44
N VAL A 402 -17.15 49.55 27.11
CA VAL A 402 -17.51 48.16 27.44
C VAL A 402 -17.81 47.34 26.19
N PRO A 403 -18.67 47.79 25.24
CA PRO A 403 -18.89 47.03 24.01
C PRO A 403 -17.64 46.89 23.14
N LEU A 404 -16.76 47.91 23.06
CA LEU A 404 -15.51 47.80 22.31
C LEU A 404 -14.53 46.79 22.91
N ILE A 405 -14.40 46.74 24.25
CA ILE A 405 -13.59 45.74 24.96
C ILE A 405 -14.19 44.34 24.75
N GLN A 406 -15.51 44.20 24.81
CA GLN A 406 -16.20 42.94 24.55
C GLN A 406 -15.99 42.48 23.10
N SER A 407 -16.13 43.38 22.11
CA SER A 407 -15.82 43.10 20.71
C SER A 407 -14.39 42.59 20.55
N TYR A 408 -13.41 43.27 21.13
CA TYR A 408 -12.01 42.83 21.08
C TYR A 408 -11.79 41.44 21.72
N SER A 409 -12.36 41.23 22.92
CA SER A 409 -12.23 39.94 23.61
C SER A 409 -12.84 38.79 22.81
N HIS A 410 -14.01 38.99 22.22
CA HIS A 410 -14.67 37.98 21.42
C HIS A 410 -13.95 37.70 20.10
N ALA A 411 -13.45 38.75 19.43
CA ALA A 411 -12.61 38.58 18.24
C ALA A 411 -11.35 37.76 18.55
N ARG A 412 -10.68 38.03 19.68
CA ARG A 412 -9.47 37.30 20.09
C ARG A 412 -9.77 35.84 20.47
N SER A 413 -10.89 35.56 21.11
CA SER A 413 -11.30 34.17 21.36
C SER A 413 -11.60 33.43 20.06
N ALA A 414 -12.35 34.03 19.14
CA ALA A 414 -12.63 33.42 17.84
C ALA A 414 -11.34 33.11 17.07
N LEU A 415 -10.34 33.99 17.10
CA LEU A 415 -9.04 33.74 16.47
C LEU A 415 -8.32 32.53 17.08
N ARG A 416 -8.29 32.41 18.41
CA ARG A 416 -7.69 31.25 19.10
C ARG A 416 -8.38 29.94 18.74
N ASP A 417 -9.71 29.95 18.68
CA ASP A 417 -10.50 28.78 18.31
C ASP A 417 -10.22 28.39 16.85
N LEU A 418 -10.05 29.37 15.94
CA LEU A 418 -9.67 29.14 14.54
C LEU A 418 -8.23 28.59 14.38
N GLU A 419 -7.27 29.08 15.17
CA GLU A 419 -5.91 28.53 15.19
C GLU A 419 -5.86 27.09 15.71
N ALA A 420 -6.66 26.79 16.74
CA ALA A 420 -6.81 25.43 17.24
C ALA A 420 -7.54 24.55 16.21
N TYR A 421 -8.57 25.08 15.55
CA TYR A 421 -9.34 24.40 14.50
C TYR A 421 -8.42 23.92 13.37
N GLN A 422 -7.51 24.78 12.91
CA GLN A 422 -6.54 24.42 11.89
C GLN A 422 -5.72 23.20 12.29
N LYS A 423 -5.24 23.14 13.54
CA LYS A 423 -4.47 21.99 14.06
C LYS A 423 -5.32 20.73 14.16
N SER A 424 -6.59 20.87 14.55
CA SER A 424 -7.55 19.76 14.68
C SER A 424 -7.90 19.14 13.33
N VAL A 425 -8.18 19.96 12.32
CA VAL A 425 -8.45 19.49 10.94
C VAL A 425 -7.26 18.73 10.38
N LEU A 426 -6.03 19.20 10.62
CA LEU A 426 -4.82 18.51 10.19
C LEU A 426 -4.68 17.12 10.82
N LYS A 427 -5.19 16.90 12.03
CA LYS A 427 -5.21 15.59 12.70
C LYS A 427 -6.38 14.69 12.31
N LEU A 428 -7.27 15.17 11.43
CA LEU A 428 -8.53 14.51 11.07
C LEU A 428 -9.45 14.27 12.29
N ASP A 429 -9.35 15.09 13.34
CA ASP A 429 -10.28 15.04 14.47
C ASP A 429 -11.54 15.84 14.14
N SER A 430 -12.53 15.18 13.55
CA SER A 430 -13.78 15.83 13.14
C SER A 430 -14.58 16.35 14.34
N SER A 431 -14.48 15.70 15.51
CA SER A 431 -15.21 16.09 16.72
C SER A 431 -14.63 17.35 17.35
N GLU A 432 -13.30 17.40 17.50
CA GLU A 432 -12.61 18.60 17.99
C GLU A 432 -12.78 19.77 16.99
N SER A 433 -12.71 19.50 15.68
CA SER A 433 -12.90 20.52 14.64
C SER A 433 -14.31 21.10 14.64
N GLN A 434 -15.33 20.25 14.83
CA GLN A 434 -16.72 20.67 14.96
C GLN A 434 -16.90 21.60 16.17
N LYS A 435 -16.37 21.21 17.34
CA LYS A 435 -16.48 22.01 18.55
C LYS A 435 -15.78 23.37 18.41
N LEU A 436 -14.57 23.38 17.89
CA LEU A 436 -13.78 24.61 17.74
C LEU A 436 -14.40 25.59 16.72
N SER A 437 -14.96 25.08 15.63
CA SER A 437 -15.68 25.92 14.65
C SER A 437 -17.01 26.46 15.20
N GLU A 438 -17.72 25.68 16.03
CA GLU A 438 -18.92 26.14 16.74
C GLU A 438 -18.58 27.23 17.78
N ASP A 439 -17.53 27.03 18.58
CA ASP A 439 -17.05 28.02 19.55
C ASP A 439 -16.61 29.32 18.87
N ALA A 440 -15.87 29.21 17.75
CA ALA A 440 -15.49 30.36 16.93
C ALA A 440 -16.72 31.12 16.41
N TYR A 441 -17.71 30.42 15.84
CA TYR A 441 -18.96 31.01 15.38
C TYR A 441 -19.71 31.74 16.50
N ASN A 442 -19.82 31.11 17.68
CA ASN A 442 -20.46 31.69 18.86
C ASN A 442 -19.74 32.96 19.34
N HIS A 443 -18.41 32.98 19.31
CA HIS A 443 -17.62 34.18 19.60
C HIS A 443 -17.86 35.28 18.56
N ILE A 444 -17.94 34.96 17.28
CA ILE A 444 -18.25 35.95 16.22
C ILE A 444 -19.68 36.50 16.38
N VAL A 445 -20.68 35.68 16.73
CA VAL A 445 -22.05 36.17 17.01
C VAL A 445 -22.07 37.12 18.21
N LYS A 446 -21.30 36.84 19.27
CA LYS A 446 -21.14 37.76 20.42
C LYS A 446 -20.43 39.05 20.02
N LEU A 447 -19.38 38.96 19.19
CA LEU A 447 -18.69 40.11 18.60
C LEU A 447 -19.66 40.98 17.79
N GLN A 448 -20.49 40.39 16.94
CA GLN A 448 -21.50 41.11 16.15
C GLN A 448 -22.46 41.89 17.04
N LYS A 449 -23.00 41.25 18.09
CA LYS A 449 -23.91 41.89 19.06
C LYS A 449 -23.23 43.03 19.83
N ALA A 450 -21.97 42.85 20.23
CA ALA A 450 -21.19 43.89 20.91
C ALA A 450 -20.88 45.07 19.97
N LEU A 451 -20.49 44.78 18.72
CA LEU A 451 -20.19 45.80 17.72
C LEU A 451 -21.44 46.62 17.37
N ALA A 452 -22.60 45.99 17.22
CA ALA A 452 -23.87 46.66 16.92
C ALA A 452 -24.24 47.74 17.95
N ARG A 453 -23.90 47.53 19.24
CA ARG A 453 -24.13 48.52 20.32
C ARG A 453 -23.28 49.78 20.16
N THR A 454 -22.22 49.74 19.35
CA THR A 454 -21.35 50.90 19.08
C THR A 454 -21.84 51.75 17.92
N LYS A 455 -22.78 51.25 17.09
CA LYS A 455 -23.29 51.94 15.89
C LYS A 455 -23.67 53.41 16.14
N PRO A 456 -24.47 53.76 17.17
CA PRO A 456 -24.89 55.14 17.38
C PRO A 456 -23.70 56.10 17.57
N ALA A 457 -22.61 55.66 18.19
CA ALA A 457 -21.45 56.52 18.37
C ALA A 457 -20.63 56.72 17.10
N PHE A 458 -20.48 55.68 16.26
CA PHE A 458 -19.83 55.82 14.97
C PHE A 458 -20.59 56.79 14.05
N VAL A 459 -21.92 56.79 14.12
CA VAL A 459 -22.77 57.78 13.42
C VAL A 459 -22.50 59.18 13.97
N VAL A 460 -22.50 59.36 15.29
CA VAL A 460 -22.26 60.67 15.94
C VAL A 460 -20.88 61.24 15.62
N VAL A 461 -19.83 60.42 15.50
CA VAL A 461 -18.47 60.89 15.17
C VAL A 461 -18.20 60.95 13.66
N GLY A 462 -19.21 60.77 12.81
CA GLY A 462 -19.06 60.83 11.35
C GLY A 462 -18.23 59.69 10.75
N LYS A 463 -18.11 58.55 11.46
CA LYS A 463 -17.36 57.36 11.02
C LYS A 463 -18.28 56.18 10.69
N GLU A 464 -19.46 56.45 10.13
CA GLU A 464 -20.41 55.42 9.75
C GLU A 464 -19.85 54.43 8.73
N ALA A 465 -19.07 54.91 7.76
CA ALA A 465 -18.39 54.05 6.78
C ALA A 465 -17.44 53.02 7.43
N THR A 466 -16.70 53.41 8.47
CA THR A 466 -15.84 52.49 9.23
C THR A 466 -16.65 51.44 9.98
N TYR A 467 -17.78 51.83 10.58
CA TYR A 467 -18.67 50.87 11.24
C TYR A 467 -19.25 49.86 10.24
N LEU A 468 -19.73 50.33 9.07
CA LEU A 468 -20.29 49.47 8.03
C LEU A 468 -19.24 48.47 7.51
N ALA A 469 -18.02 48.94 7.21
CA ALA A 469 -16.92 48.06 6.81
C ALA A 469 -16.58 47.00 7.88
N MET A 470 -16.58 47.37 9.16
CA MET A 470 -16.37 46.41 10.25
C MET A 470 -17.56 45.43 10.40
N ALA A 471 -18.80 45.90 10.23
CA ALA A 471 -19.99 45.07 10.34
C ALA A 471 -20.07 44.04 9.19
N ASP A 472 -19.76 44.44 7.96
CA ASP A 472 -19.68 43.55 6.80
C ASP A 472 -18.54 42.53 6.96
N PHE A 473 -17.39 42.92 7.51
CA PHE A 473 -16.31 41.99 7.82
C PHE A 473 -16.71 40.97 8.90
N VAL A 474 -17.40 41.41 9.95
CA VAL A 474 -17.92 40.50 10.99
C VAL A 474 -19.00 39.56 10.42
N GLU A 475 -19.86 40.01 9.53
CA GLU A 475 -20.85 39.14 8.88
C GLU A 475 -20.19 38.14 7.91
N SER A 476 -19.16 38.56 7.18
CA SER A 476 -18.34 37.68 6.35
C SER A 476 -17.69 36.57 7.18
N THR A 477 -17.02 36.92 8.28
CA THR A 477 -16.36 35.95 9.18
C THR A 477 -17.35 35.04 9.92
N LYS A 478 -18.58 35.51 10.20
CA LYS A 478 -19.67 34.69 10.74
C LYS A 478 -20.11 33.61 9.76
N ASN A 479 -20.31 33.96 8.49
CA ASN A 479 -20.67 32.98 7.46
C ASN A 479 -19.50 32.02 7.20
N PHE A 480 -18.26 32.51 7.25
CA PHE A 480 -17.06 31.67 7.14
C PHE A 480 -16.95 30.63 8.27
N THR A 481 -17.08 31.05 9.54
CA THR A 481 -17.05 30.13 10.69
C THR A 481 -18.20 29.12 10.66
N SER A 482 -19.40 29.54 10.22
CA SER A 482 -20.52 28.62 9.96
C SER A 482 -20.19 27.62 8.85
N ALA A 483 -19.45 28.02 7.81
CA ALA A 483 -19.03 27.09 6.77
C ALA A 483 -18.03 26.06 7.30
N LEU A 484 -17.06 26.47 8.13
CA LEU A 484 -16.10 25.57 8.77
C LEU A 484 -16.79 24.50 9.62
N TYR A 485 -17.86 24.88 10.31
CA TYR A 485 -18.70 23.93 11.05
C TYR A 485 -19.33 22.88 10.13
N SER A 486 -19.99 23.31 9.04
CA SER A 486 -20.55 22.39 8.05
C SER A 486 -19.46 21.53 7.38
N LEU A 487 -18.28 22.07 7.07
CA LEU A 487 -17.15 21.29 6.56
C LEU A 487 -16.72 20.21 7.56
N SER A 488 -16.62 20.54 8.84
CA SER A 488 -16.21 19.58 9.88
C SER A 488 -17.19 18.43 10.04
N LEU A 489 -18.50 18.75 10.00
CA LEU A 489 -19.54 17.74 9.97
C LEU A 489 -19.47 16.87 8.72
N GLY A 490 -19.25 17.48 7.55
CA GLY A 490 -19.10 16.75 6.29
C GLY A 490 -17.89 15.82 6.28
N LEU A 491 -16.81 16.17 7.00
CA LEU A 491 -15.61 15.35 7.16
C LEU A 491 -15.79 14.18 8.13
N GLY A 492 -16.84 14.16 8.95
CA GLY A 492 -17.09 13.15 9.97
C GLY A 492 -17.01 11.70 9.46
N PRO A 493 -17.80 11.33 8.43
CA PRO A 493 -17.76 9.99 7.83
C PRO A 493 -16.38 9.56 7.30
N PHE A 494 -15.56 10.49 6.81
CA PHE A 494 -14.20 10.20 6.33
C PHE A 494 -13.25 9.82 7.47
N ALA A 495 -13.37 10.48 8.62
CA ALA A 495 -12.58 10.14 9.80
C ALA A 495 -12.90 8.74 10.34
N GLN A 496 -14.13 8.25 10.12
CA GLN A 496 -14.54 6.89 10.50
C GLN A 496 -13.97 5.81 9.58
N LEU A 497 -13.64 6.13 8.32
CA LEU A 497 -12.90 5.22 7.44
C LEU A 497 -11.49 4.93 7.98
N TRP A 498 -10.91 5.86 8.75
CA TRP A 498 -9.55 5.77 9.28
C TRP A 498 -9.54 5.52 10.81
N GLY A 499 -9.59 4.26 11.22
CA GLY A 499 -9.46 3.88 12.63
C GLY A 499 -10.10 2.55 13.00
N ASP A 500 -11.16 2.16 12.29
CA ASP A 500 -11.83 0.88 12.51
C ASP A 500 -11.74 0.03 11.24
N ALA A 501 -10.98 -1.07 11.30
CA ALA A 501 -10.97 -2.11 10.27
C ALA A 501 -12.34 -2.80 10.07
N GLN A 502 -13.41 -2.27 10.68
CA GLN A 502 -14.79 -2.71 10.53
C GLN A 502 -15.57 -1.96 9.45
N GLY A 503 -15.03 -0.91 8.82
CA GLY A 503 -15.75 -0.09 7.85
C GLY A 503 -16.88 0.71 8.51
N GLY A 504 -16.88 2.02 8.33
CA GLY A 504 -17.95 2.86 8.85
C GLY A 504 -19.17 2.81 7.94
N ASP A 505 -20.37 2.68 8.52
CA ASP A 505 -21.66 2.98 7.87
C ASP A 505 -21.82 4.50 7.65
N GLY A 506 -20.74 5.18 7.23
CA GLY A 506 -20.68 6.63 7.10
C GLY A 506 -21.76 7.11 6.15
N ASP A 507 -22.68 7.96 6.64
CA ASP A 507 -23.68 8.60 5.80
C ASP A 507 -23.02 9.71 4.94
N PHE A 508 -22.37 9.30 3.85
CA PHE A 508 -21.77 10.20 2.87
C PHE A 508 -22.80 11.06 2.13
N GLY A 509 -24.08 10.66 2.14
CA GLY A 509 -25.19 11.51 1.68
C GLY A 509 -25.31 12.77 2.55
N THR A 510 -25.18 12.60 3.87
CA THR A 510 -25.04 13.74 4.79
C THR A 510 -23.77 14.54 4.53
N SER A 511 -22.62 13.91 4.23
CA SER A 511 -21.39 14.65 3.86
C SER A 511 -21.58 15.57 2.67
N ALA A 512 -22.16 15.06 1.57
CA ALA A 512 -22.41 15.86 0.38
C ALA A 512 -23.36 17.03 0.66
N ARG A 513 -24.40 16.83 1.47
CA ARG A 513 -25.30 17.89 1.92
C ARG A 513 -24.57 18.95 2.76
N MET A 514 -23.72 18.53 3.68
CA MET A 514 -22.95 19.43 4.55
C MET A 514 -21.90 20.23 3.75
N PHE A 515 -21.25 19.64 2.75
CA PHE A 515 -20.34 20.38 1.87
C PHE A 515 -21.08 21.37 0.96
N LYS A 516 -22.28 21.04 0.47
CA LYS A 516 -23.14 22.01 -0.24
C LYS A 516 -23.53 23.18 0.65
N GLU A 517 -23.89 22.92 1.90
CA GLU A 517 -24.19 23.98 2.88
C GLU A 517 -22.96 24.84 3.18
N ALA A 518 -21.79 24.21 3.38
CA ALA A 518 -20.54 24.91 3.56
C ALA A 518 -20.21 25.84 2.37
N LYS A 519 -20.36 25.34 1.14
CA LYS A 519 -20.18 26.14 -0.08
C LYS A 519 -21.11 27.36 -0.08
N ALA A 520 -22.40 27.17 0.16
CA ALA A 520 -23.36 28.29 0.20
C ALA A 520 -22.97 29.33 1.25
N ARG A 521 -22.48 28.90 2.43
CA ARG A 521 -21.97 29.80 3.49
C ARG A 521 -20.69 30.51 3.07
N LEU A 522 -19.78 29.85 2.37
CA LEU A 522 -18.57 30.46 1.80
C LEU A 522 -18.90 31.49 0.72
N ASP A 523 -19.92 31.24 -0.11
CA ASP A 523 -20.41 32.19 -1.11
C ASP A 523 -20.97 33.45 -0.44
N PHE A 524 -21.75 33.30 0.64
CA PHE A 524 -22.19 34.44 1.45
C PHE A 524 -21.01 35.17 2.09
N ALA A 525 -20.03 34.44 2.65
CA ALA A 525 -18.83 35.05 3.21
C ALA A 525 -18.08 35.89 2.18
N ASN A 526 -17.90 35.37 0.95
CA ASN A 526 -17.29 36.10 -0.16
C ASN A 526 -18.11 37.33 -0.56
N ALA A 527 -19.43 37.19 -0.68
CA ALA A 527 -20.31 38.30 -1.02
C ALA A 527 -20.23 39.45 -0.01
N TYR A 528 -20.12 39.16 1.29
CA TYR A 528 -19.89 40.18 2.31
C TYR A 528 -18.45 40.71 2.28
N ALA A 529 -17.44 39.88 2.06
CA ALA A 529 -16.05 40.33 1.93
C ALA A 529 -15.86 41.30 0.75
N LEU A 530 -16.60 41.12 -0.36
CA LEU A 530 -16.56 42.04 -1.49
C LEU A 530 -17.19 43.41 -1.20
N LYS A 531 -18.11 43.50 -0.22
CA LYS A 531 -18.72 44.77 0.22
C LYS A 531 -17.83 45.59 1.15
N VAL A 532 -16.84 44.97 1.79
CA VAL A 532 -15.95 45.64 2.74
C VAL A 532 -15.06 46.65 2.01
N ASP A 533 -15.23 47.93 2.33
CA ASP A 533 -14.27 48.97 1.96
C ASP A 533 -13.01 48.85 2.82
N ALA A 534 -11.95 48.29 2.24
CA ALA A 534 -10.67 48.08 2.91
C ALA A 534 -10.00 49.39 3.37
N GLN A 535 -10.27 50.53 2.72
CA GLN A 535 -9.71 51.82 3.14
C GLN A 535 -10.43 52.38 4.37
N ALA A 536 -11.73 52.10 4.50
CA ALA A 536 -12.54 52.50 5.65
C ALA A 536 -12.23 51.70 6.94
N LEU A 537 -11.58 50.54 6.83
CA LEU A 537 -11.14 49.74 7.98
C LEU A 537 -9.99 50.43 8.76
N PRO A 538 -9.91 50.23 10.10
CA PRO A 538 -8.77 50.68 10.90
C PRO A 538 -7.46 50.07 10.40
N ALA A 539 -6.37 50.86 10.39
CA ALA A 539 -5.07 50.45 9.83
C ALA A 539 -4.57 49.10 10.36
N GLY A 540 -4.74 48.81 11.66
CA GLY A 540 -4.33 47.54 12.27
C GLY A 540 -5.20 46.32 11.93
N ILE A 541 -6.25 46.45 11.11
CA ILE A 541 -7.16 45.36 10.69
C ILE A 541 -7.10 45.14 9.17
N ARG A 542 -6.51 46.08 8.40
CA ARG A 542 -6.48 46.00 6.94
C ARG A 542 -5.68 44.79 6.43
N ASP A 543 -4.54 44.54 7.04
CA ASP A 543 -3.68 43.41 6.69
C ASP A 543 -4.36 42.07 7.06
N ASP A 544 -5.01 42.01 8.22
CA ASP A 544 -5.80 40.85 8.65
C ASP A 544 -6.94 40.57 7.69
N PHE A 545 -7.63 41.61 7.20
CA PHE A 545 -8.70 41.47 6.20
C PHE A 545 -8.17 40.99 4.84
N ALA A 546 -7.02 41.49 4.39
CA ALA A 546 -6.38 41.04 3.15
C ALA A 546 -5.98 39.55 3.24
N ASN A 547 -5.37 39.14 4.35
CA ASN A 547 -5.02 37.74 4.62
C ASN A 547 -6.27 36.86 4.68
N TYR A 548 -7.32 37.31 5.39
CA TYR A 548 -8.61 36.63 5.45
C TYR A 548 -9.22 36.44 4.06
N LYS A 549 -9.24 37.49 3.22
CA LYS A 549 -9.81 37.43 1.87
C LYS A 549 -9.06 36.44 0.97
N SER A 550 -7.72 36.41 1.06
CA SER A 550 -6.90 35.43 0.35
C SER A 550 -7.22 34.00 0.81
N PHE A 551 -7.26 33.77 2.12
CA PHE A 551 -7.58 32.46 2.69
C PHE A 551 -9.01 32.00 2.35
N LEU A 552 -9.98 32.89 2.46
CA LEU A 552 -11.38 32.63 2.11
C LEU A 552 -11.49 32.15 0.66
N SER A 553 -10.80 32.80 -0.28
CA SER A 553 -10.77 32.39 -1.68
C SER A 553 -10.26 30.97 -1.87
N VAL A 554 -9.19 30.59 -1.16
CA VAL A 554 -8.62 29.23 -1.21
C VAL A 554 -9.59 28.19 -0.65
N VAL A 555 -10.23 28.49 0.48
CA VAL A 555 -11.21 27.58 1.11
C VAL A 555 -12.46 27.42 0.25
N THR A 556 -12.97 28.49 -0.36
CA THR A 556 -14.09 28.42 -1.32
C THR A 556 -13.74 27.55 -2.51
N GLN A 557 -12.58 27.76 -3.14
CA GLN A 557 -12.15 26.94 -4.27
C GLN A 557 -12.01 25.46 -3.90
N THR A 558 -11.52 25.17 -2.69
CA THR A 558 -11.37 23.79 -2.19
C THR A 558 -12.72 23.15 -1.88
N SER A 559 -13.67 23.91 -1.31
CA SER A 559 -15.02 23.42 -0.98
C SER A 559 -15.81 22.98 -2.21
N ASP A 560 -15.60 23.65 -3.34
CA ASP A 560 -16.22 23.28 -4.62
C ASP A 560 -15.80 21.88 -5.06
N SER A 561 -14.50 21.61 -4.96
CA SER A 561 -13.92 20.30 -5.25
C SER A 561 -14.42 19.26 -4.25
N LEU A 562 -14.37 19.54 -2.95
CA LEU A 562 -14.83 18.61 -1.90
C LEU A 562 -16.30 18.21 -2.07
N THR A 563 -17.16 19.15 -2.49
CA THR A 563 -18.58 18.88 -2.73
C THR A 563 -18.79 17.87 -3.85
N GLN A 564 -18.02 17.99 -4.93
CA GLN A 564 -18.08 17.07 -6.07
C GLN A 564 -17.47 15.72 -5.71
N THR A 565 -16.29 15.71 -5.07
CA THR A 565 -15.60 14.49 -4.64
C THR A 565 -16.43 13.67 -3.67
N ALA A 566 -17.14 14.30 -2.73
CA ALA A 566 -17.97 13.61 -1.75
C ALA A 566 -19.12 12.80 -2.37
N LEU A 567 -19.59 13.18 -3.56
CA LEU A 567 -20.63 12.45 -4.28
C LEU A 567 -20.09 11.14 -4.89
N ASP A 568 -18.82 11.10 -5.27
CA ASP A 568 -18.22 9.89 -5.87
C ASP A 568 -17.71 8.90 -4.84
N ILE A 569 -17.40 9.36 -3.62
CA ILE A 569 -16.75 8.52 -2.60
C ILE A 569 -17.51 7.23 -2.32
N PRO A 570 -18.84 7.20 -2.14
CA PRO A 570 -19.57 5.94 -1.97
C PRO A 570 -19.36 4.97 -3.15
N GLY A 571 -19.37 5.50 -4.37
CA GLY A 571 -19.13 4.74 -5.59
C GLY A 571 -17.68 4.26 -5.71
N ILE A 572 -16.70 5.05 -5.26
CA ILE A 572 -15.27 4.70 -5.23
C ILE A 572 -14.99 3.66 -4.14
N MET A 573 -15.65 3.78 -2.99
CA MET A 573 -15.49 2.91 -1.83
C MET A 573 -16.31 1.63 -1.93
N GLY A 574 -16.91 1.35 -3.09
CA GLY A 574 -17.67 0.14 -3.35
C GLY A 574 -18.91 -0.06 -2.46
N MET A 575 -19.53 1.02 -1.98
CA MET A 575 -20.74 0.97 -1.14
C MET A 575 -22.02 0.69 -1.93
N GLU A 576 -22.03 1.01 -3.23
CA GLU A 576 -23.15 0.67 -4.12
C GLU A 576 -22.98 -0.71 -4.77
N LYS A 577 -21.76 -0.98 -5.25
CA LYS A 577 -21.32 -2.22 -5.89
C LYS A 577 -19.84 -2.43 -5.61
N PRO A 578 -19.36 -3.67 -5.48
CA PRO A 578 -17.93 -3.93 -5.34
C PRO A 578 -17.12 -3.29 -6.47
N LYS A 579 -16.00 -2.67 -6.11
CA LYS A 579 -15.06 -2.01 -7.02
C LYS A 579 -13.71 -2.70 -7.00
N THR A 580 -13.02 -2.72 -8.14
CA THR A 580 -11.66 -3.27 -8.23
C THR A 580 -10.72 -2.25 -8.85
N TYR A 581 -9.67 -1.86 -8.14
CA TYR A 581 -8.67 -0.90 -8.61
C TYR A 581 -7.36 -1.60 -8.94
N LEU A 582 -6.73 -1.17 -10.04
CA LEU A 582 -5.41 -1.61 -10.43
C LEU A 582 -4.36 -0.61 -9.92
N LEU A 583 -3.42 -1.07 -9.10
CA LEU A 583 -2.26 -0.31 -8.67
C LEU A 583 -1.01 -0.84 -9.39
N LEU A 584 -0.34 0.00 -10.16
CA LEU A 584 0.87 -0.31 -10.90
C LEU A 584 2.11 0.14 -10.14
N PHE A 585 3.06 -0.76 -9.94
CA PHE A 585 4.36 -0.43 -9.35
C PHE A 585 5.40 -0.25 -10.46
N GLN A 586 5.85 0.99 -10.61
CA GLN A 586 6.77 1.40 -11.67
C GLN A 586 8.19 1.57 -11.14
N ASN A 587 9.16 0.98 -11.86
CA ASN A 587 10.58 1.19 -11.62
C ASN A 587 11.10 2.30 -12.53
N ASN A 588 11.22 3.51 -12.00
CA ASN A 588 11.68 4.69 -12.73
C ASN A 588 13.21 4.73 -12.95
N ASN A 589 13.98 3.78 -12.40
CA ASN A 589 15.37 3.56 -12.83
C ASN A 589 15.45 2.95 -14.24
N GLU A 590 14.34 2.43 -14.74
CA GLU A 590 14.13 2.05 -16.13
C GLU A 590 12.94 2.86 -16.68
N LEU A 591 13.21 4.12 -16.99
CA LEU A 591 12.19 5.14 -17.23
C LEU A 591 11.26 4.78 -18.40
N ARG A 592 9.98 5.03 -18.22
CA ARG A 592 8.94 4.96 -19.26
C ARG A 592 8.16 6.27 -19.26
N PRO A 593 7.39 6.56 -20.33
CA PRO A 593 6.69 7.84 -20.50
C PRO A 593 5.82 8.28 -19.31
N THR A 594 5.19 7.33 -18.62
CA THR A 594 4.29 7.61 -17.49
C THR A 594 4.87 7.24 -16.12
N GLY A 595 6.18 7.04 -16.03
CA GLY A 595 6.90 6.98 -14.74
C GLY A 595 8.03 5.95 -14.72
N GLY A 596 7.79 4.72 -15.19
CA GLY A 596 8.81 3.68 -15.16
C GLY A 596 8.33 2.36 -15.71
N PHE A 597 9.25 1.39 -15.81
CA PHE A 597 8.93 0.02 -16.18
C PHE A 597 7.94 -0.59 -15.19
N VAL A 598 6.82 -1.11 -15.68
CA VAL A 598 5.79 -1.73 -14.84
C VAL A 598 6.25 -3.14 -14.50
N GLY A 599 6.78 -3.37 -13.30
CA GLY A 599 7.31 -4.69 -12.93
C GLY A 599 6.34 -5.56 -12.12
N SER A 600 5.38 -4.93 -11.45
CA SER A 600 4.38 -5.64 -10.64
C SER A 600 3.11 -4.81 -10.53
N TYR A 601 2.02 -5.45 -10.13
CA TYR A 601 0.73 -4.79 -9.93
C TYR A 601 0.02 -5.31 -8.68
N ALA A 602 -0.95 -4.56 -8.18
CA ALA A 602 -1.93 -5.01 -7.22
C ALA A 602 -3.35 -4.77 -7.75
N ALA A 603 -4.21 -5.79 -7.66
CA ALA A 603 -5.65 -5.65 -7.81
C ALA A 603 -6.29 -5.54 -6.42
N ILE A 604 -6.86 -4.37 -6.12
CA ILE A 604 -7.44 -4.03 -4.82
C ILE A 604 -8.96 -4.01 -4.96
N LYS A 605 -9.63 -4.96 -4.31
CA LYS A 605 -11.10 -5.03 -4.27
C LYS A 605 -11.63 -4.29 -3.05
N VAL A 606 -12.59 -3.39 -3.28
CA VAL A 606 -13.26 -2.61 -2.24
C VAL A 606 -14.77 -2.89 -2.30
N GLU A 607 -15.37 -3.20 -1.16
CA GLU A 607 -16.79 -3.54 -1.01
C GLU A 607 -17.28 -3.06 0.35
N ASP A 608 -18.41 -2.36 0.38
CA ASP A 608 -18.99 -1.75 1.59
C ASP A 608 -18.00 -0.88 2.39
N GLY A 609 -17.19 -0.09 1.68
CA GLY A 609 -16.17 0.77 2.29
C GLY A 609 -14.95 0.04 2.82
N LYS A 610 -14.82 -1.28 2.58
CA LYS A 610 -13.72 -2.12 3.09
C LYS A 610 -12.93 -2.71 1.94
N ILE A 611 -11.62 -2.79 2.12
CA ILE A 611 -10.76 -3.58 1.24
C ILE A 611 -11.00 -5.06 1.56
N THR A 612 -11.64 -5.78 0.64
CA THR A 612 -12.01 -7.20 0.84
C THR A 612 -10.99 -8.16 0.26
N ASP A 613 -10.23 -7.73 -0.75
CA ASP A 613 -9.17 -8.54 -1.37
C ASP A 613 -8.05 -7.66 -1.90
N VAL A 614 -6.82 -8.15 -1.81
CA VAL A 614 -5.62 -7.51 -2.39
C VAL A 614 -4.77 -8.62 -3.01
N LYS A 615 -4.84 -8.72 -4.34
CA LYS A 615 -3.96 -9.61 -5.12
C LYS A 615 -2.76 -8.80 -5.60
N ILE A 616 -1.56 -9.17 -5.18
CA ILE A 616 -0.32 -8.56 -5.67
C ILE A 616 0.44 -9.60 -6.46
N ASP A 617 0.86 -9.25 -7.67
CA ASP A 617 1.49 -10.20 -8.58
C ASP A 617 2.53 -9.53 -9.46
N ASP A 618 3.37 -10.37 -10.06
CA ASP A 618 4.35 -9.96 -11.07
C ASP A 618 3.65 -9.71 -12.41
N ILE A 619 4.08 -8.67 -13.15
CA ILE A 619 3.50 -8.33 -14.46
C ILE A 619 3.73 -9.42 -15.52
N TYR A 620 4.78 -10.25 -15.37
CA TYR A 620 5.11 -11.31 -16.32
C TYR A 620 4.07 -12.43 -16.32
N ASN A 621 3.31 -12.59 -15.22
CA ASN A 621 2.26 -13.60 -15.10
C ASN A 621 1.06 -13.35 -16.03
N PRO A 622 0.43 -12.16 -16.05
CA PRO A 622 -0.59 -11.84 -17.04
C PRO A 622 0.00 -11.67 -18.45
N ASP A 623 1.25 -11.21 -18.62
CA ASP A 623 1.93 -11.19 -19.93
C ASP A 623 2.03 -12.59 -20.54
N GLY A 624 2.38 -13.61 -19.75
CA GLY A 624 2.46 -15.00 -20.21
C GLY A 624 1.12 -15.62 -20.61
N GLN A 625 0.00 -15.01 -20.23
CA GLN A 625 -1.36 -15.42 -20.57
C GLN A 625 -1.96 -14.62 -21.73
N LEU A 626 -1.23 -13.61 -22.20
CA LEU A 626 -1.71 -12.68 -23.23
C LEU A 626 -1.88 -13.41 -24.57
N SER A 627 -3.07 -13.29 -25.17
CA SER A 627 -3.27 -13.74 -26.55
C SER A 627 -2.51 -12.83 -27.52
N LEU A 628 -1.30 -13.24 -27.92
CA LEU A 628 -0.37 -12.42 -28.73
C LEU A 628 -1.01 -11.89 -30.03
N THR A 629 -1.81 -12.72 -30.72
CA THR A 629 -2.53 -12.29 -31.93
C THR A 629 -3.52 -11.18 -31.64
N LYS A 630 -4.41 -11.38 -30.65
CA LYS A 630 -5.43 -10.38 -30.27
C LYS A 630 -4.81 -9.11 -29.69
N ALA A 631 -3.75 -9.25 -28.92
CA ALA A 631 -3.02 -8.13 -28.35
C ALA A 631 -2.37 -7.29 -29.44
N ASN A 632 -1.70 -7.90 -30.42
CA ASN A 632 -1.10 -7.18 -31.54
C ASN A 632 -2.15 -6.55 -32.47
N GLU A 633 -3.32 -7.17 -32.64
CA GLU A 633 -4.45 -6.58 -33.38
C GLU A 633 -5.04 -5.37 -32.65
N ALA A 634 -5.20 -5.44 -31.33
CA ALA A 634 -5.81 -4.37 -30.53
C ALA A 634 -4.85 -3.21 -30.26
N HIS A 635 -3.59 -3.52 -29.93
CA HIS A 635 -2.55 -2.59 -29.51
C HIS A 635 -1.20 -3.03 -30.10
N PRO A 636 -0.90 -2.72 -31.37
CA PRO A 636 0.35 -3.11 -32.00
C PRO A 636 1.54 -2.48 -31.29
N ALA A 637 2.65 -3.22 -31.15
CA ALA A 637 3.86 -2.67 -30.57
C ALA A 637 4.37 -1.48 -31.41
N PRO A 638 4.65 -0.32 -30.77
CA PRO A 638 5.27 0.82 -31.44
C PRO A 638 6.62 0.44 -32.07
N ALA A 639 6.96 1.03 -33.22
CA ALA A 639 8.23 0.74 -33.90
C ALA A 639 9.47 0.85 -32.99
N PRO A 640 9.60 1.86 -32.11
CA PRO A 640 10.74 1.93 -31.19
C PRO A 640 10.80 0.76 -30.18
N VAL A 641 9.65 0.28 -29.72
CA VAL A 641 9.56 -0.88 -28.82
C VAL A 641 10.01 -2.14 -29.56
N LYS A 642 9.55 -2.34 -30.80
CA LYS A 642 9.99 -3.45 -31.66
C LYS A 642 11.49 -3.43 -31.92
N GLU A 643 12.02 -2.29 -32.35
CA GLU A 643 13.40 -2.16 -32.81
C GLU A 643 14.42 -2.18 -31.67
N LEU A 644 14.10 -1.56 -30.52
CA LEU A 644 15.05 -1.38 -29.42
C LEU A 644 14.92 -2.45 -28.33
N LEU A 645 13.72 -2.96 -28.07
CA LEU A 645 13.48 -4.04 -27.10
C LEU A 645 13.32 -5.42 -27.75
N GLY A 646 13.14 -5.52 -29.07
CA GLY A 646 12.90 -6.79 -29.74
C GLY A 646 11.51 -7.37 -29.46
N GLU A 647 10.54 -6.54 -29.07
CA GLU A 647 9.19 -6.97 -28.72
C GLU A 647 8.22 -6.74 -29.89
N ASP A 648 7.87 -7.81 -30.61
CA ASP A 648 6.93 -7.75 -31.75
C ASP A 648 5.48 -7.44 -31.35
N VAL A 649 5.14 -7.62 -30.07
CA VAL A 649 3.83 -7.40 -29.46
C VAL A 649 3.97 -6.48 -28.26
N LEU A 650 2.97 -5.62 -28.01
CA LEU A 650 2.98 -4.75 -26.83
C LEU A 650 2.56 -5.55 -25.59
N TYR A 651 3.52 -5.81 -24.71
CA TYR A 651 3.29 -6.45 -23.41
C TYR A 651 2.85 -5.45 -22.34
N LEU A 652 2.14 -5.92 -21.30
CA LEU A 652 1.68 -5.12 -20.16
C LEU A 652 2.82 -4.36 -19.48
N ARG A 653 3.99 -4.97 -19.35
CA ARG A 653 5.19 -4.38 -18.74
C ARG A 653 5.69 -3.09 -19.44
N ASN A 654 5.38 -2.93 -20.72
CA ASN A 654 5.73 -1.78 -21.55
C ASN A 654 4.50 -1.05 -22.13
N ALA A 655 3.29 -1.44 -21.72
CA ALA A 655 2.03 -0.89 -22.22
C ALA A 655 1.80 0.57 -21.82
N ASN A 656 2.63 1.11 -20.92
CA ASN A 656 2.61 2.50 -20.48
C ASN A 656 3.40 3.45 -21.41
N TRP A 657 3.38 3.15 -22.72
CA TRP A 657 4.10 3.85 -23.79
C TRP A 657 3.52 5.22 -24.18
N ASP A 658 2.20 5.39 -24.08
CA ASP A 658 1.58 6.68 -24.40
C ASP A 658 1.97 7.70 -23.31
N PRO A 659 2.46 8.91 -23.66
CA PRO A 659 2.82 9.92 -22.67
C PRO A 659 1.64 10.42 -21.81
N SER A 660 0.40 10.16 -22.24
CA SER A 660 -0.82 10.37 -21.49
C SER A 660 -1.13 9.14 -20.63
N PHE A 661 -1.07 9.27 -19.30
CA PHE A 661 -1.37 8.16 -18.41
C PHE A 661 -2.82 7.64 -18.54
N PRO A 662 -3.86 8.45 -18.79
CA PRO A 662 -5.19 7.92 -19.04
C PRO A 662 -5.26 7.04 -20.30
N ALA A 663 -4.54 7.40 -21.37
CA ALA A 663 -4.46 6.57 -22.58
C ALA A 663 -3.68 5.27 -22.32
N SER A 664 -2.52 5.36 -21.66
CA SER A 664 -1.76 4.19 -21.21
C SER A 664 -2.60 3.27 -20.29
N SER A 665 -3.38 3.84 -19.38
CA SER A 665 -4.28 3.13 -18.47
C SER A 665 -5.37 2.38 -19.21
N GLU A 666 -5.92 2.94 -20.28
CA GLU A 666 -6.88 2.26 -21.15
C GLU A 666 -6.23 1.07 -21.88
N THR A 667 -5.06 1.28 -22.48
CA THR A 667 -4.29 0.20 -23.13
C THR A 667 -3.98 -0.93 -22.14
N ILE A 668 -3.48 -0.61 -20.95
CA ILE A 668 -3.17 -1.59 -19.90
C ILE A 668 -4.41 -2.40 -19.50
N GLN A 669 -5.54 -1.73 -19.25
CA GLN A 669 -6.78 -2.43 -18.89
C GLN A 669 -7.29 -3.34 -20.01
N ASN A 670 -7.16 -2.92 -21.26
CA ASN A 670 -7.55 -3.73 -22.42
C ASN A 670 -6.66 -4.97 -22.55
N LEU A 671 -5.35 -4.84 -22.34
CA LEU A 671 -4.42 -5.97 -22.34
C LEU A 671 -4.67 -6.93 -21.18
N PHE A 672 -4.99 -6.44 -19.97
CA PHE A 672 -5.40 -7.29 -18.84
C PHE A 672 -6.67 -8.11 -19.12
N LYS A 673 -7.66 -7.51 -19.82
CA LYS A 673 -8.85 -8.27 -20.26
C LYS A 673 -8.46 -9.39 -21.23
N LEU A 674 -7.47 -9.17 -22.08
CA LEU A 674 -6.97 -10.18 -23.02
C LEU A 674 -6.12 -11.28 -22.36
N SER A 675 -5.58 -11.05 -21.16
CA SER A 675 -4.89 -12.07 -20.35
C SER A 675 -5.84 -12.90 -19.48
N GLY A 676 -7.15 -12.66 -19.54
CA GLY A 676 -8.17 -13.39 -18.75
C GLY A 676 -8.47 -12.81 -17.36
N GLU A 677 -7.89 -11.66 -17.01
CA GLU A 677 -8.16 -10.96 -15.75
C GLU A 677 -9.45 -10.11 -15.85
N SER A 678 -10.02 -9.77 -14.69
CA SER A 678 -11.24 -8.95 -14.60
C SER A 678 -11.00 -7.48 -14.98
N SER A 679 -12.05 -6.77 -15.36
CA SER A 679 -11.99 -5.32 -15.60
C SER A 679 -11.77 -4.54 -14.29
N PHE A 680 -11.05 -3.43 -14.39
CA PHE A 680 -10.79 -2.52 -13.27
C PHE A 680 -11.68 -1.27 -13.39
N ASP A 681 -12.05 -0.69 -12.25
CA ASP A 681 -12.82 0.56 -12.14
C ASP A 681 -11.92 1.80 -12.14
N GLY A 682 -10.61 1.62 -12.05
CA GLY A 682 -9.62 2.68 -12.08
C GLY A 682 -8.20 2.14 -12.00
N VAL A 683 -7.24 2.97 -12.42
CA VAL A 683 -5.81 2.62 -12.42
C VAL A 683 -5.03 3.70 -11.70
N ILE A 684 -4.19 3.27 -10.77
CA ILE A 684 -3.28 4.10 -9.99
C ILE A 684 -1.87 3.64 -10.36
N ALA A 685 -0.93 4.56 -10.57
CA ALA A 685 0.48 4.23 -10.76
C ALA A 685 1.34 4.94 -9.72
N VAL A 686 2.31 4.20 -9.19
CA VAL A 686 3.29 4.70 -8.22
C VAL A 686 4.70 4.33 -8.64
N ASP A 687 5.64 5.25 -8.44
CA ASP A 687 7.06 5.01 -8.70
C ASP A 687 7.86 4.79 -7.41
N LEU A 688 9.17 4.54 -7.55
CA LEU A 688 10.04 4.26 -6.41
C LEU A 688 10.27 5.49 -5.52
N TYR A 689 10.14 6.72 -6.03
CA TYR A 689 10.23 7.94 -5.21
C TYR A 689 9.07 8.01 -4.24
N PHE A 690 7.85 7.74 -4.71
CA PHE A 690 6.70 7.70 -3.82
C PHE A 690 6.83 6.58 -2.79
N VAL A 691 7.24 5.37 -3.18
CA VAL A 691 7.44 4.26 -2.23
C VAL A 691 8.49 4.61 -1.18
N ARG A 692 9.61 5.24 -1.55
CA ARG A 692 10.62 5.73 -0.60
C ARG A 692 10.02 6.72 0.40
N ASP A 693 9.26 7.70 -0.10
CA ASP A 693 8.65 8.72 0.73
C ASP A 693 7.61 8.12 1.70
N LEU A 694 6.95 7.02 1.32
CA LEU A 694 6.10 6.26 2.23
C LEU A 694 6.92 5.52 3.30
N ILE A 695 8.07 4.91 2.98
CA ILE A 695 8.96 4.28 3.98
C ILE A 695 9.42 5.29 5.04
N ASN A 696 9.68 6.54 4.65
CA ASN A 696 10.02 7.60 5.60
C ASN A 696 8.91 7.87 6.63
N ILE A 697 7.66 7.58 6.29
CA ILE A 697 6.49 7.80 7.14
C ILE A 697 6.18 6.55 7.97
N THR A 698 6.11 5.39 7.32
CA THR A 698 5.77 4.12 7.96
C THR A 698 6.89 3.62 8.85
N GLY A 699 8.14 3.95 8.53
CA GLY A 699 9.34 3.37 9.11
C GLY A 699 9.92 2.26 8.23
N PRO A 700 11.10 1.73 8.59
CA PRO A 700 11.74 0.64 7.87
C PRO A 700 10.83 -0.59 7.72
N ILE A 701 10.92 -1.26 6.59
CA ILE A 701 10.12 -2.44 6.26
C ILE A 701 11.04 -3.65 6.16
N TYR A 702 10.88 -4.60 7.09
CA TYR A 702 11.62 -5.86 7.04
C TYR A 702 10.92 -6.87 6.10
N LEU A 703 11.63 -7.29 5.05
CA LEU A 703 11.17 -8.29 4.08
C LEU A 703 11.75 -9.65 4.43
N ALA A 704 10.94 -10.48 5.11
CA ALA A 704 11.35 -11.82 5.52
C ALA A 704 11.80 -12.72 4.36
N ALA A 705 11.24 -12.54 3.15
CA ALA A 705 11.63 -13.31 1.96
C ALA A 705 13.07 -13.02 1.48
N TYR A 706 13.64 -11.89 1.92
CA TYR A 706 14.98 -11.45 1.54
C TYR A 706 15.93 -11.34 2.74
N ASP A 707 15.44 -11.56 3.96
CA ASP A 707 16.17 -11.32 5.22
C ASP A 707 16.79 -9.91 5.29
N GLU A 708 15.99 -8.91 4.89
CA GLU A 708 16.50 -7.56 4.70
C GLU A 708 15.54 -6.50 5.21
N GLU A 709 16.12 -5.49 5.86
CA GLU A 709 15.41 -4.26 6.21
C GLU A 709 15.53 -3.24 5.09
N ILE A 710 14.37 -2.83 4.56
CA ILE A 710 14.25 -1.82 3.53
C ILE A 710 13.94 -0.48 4.20
N ARG A 711 14.89 0.44 4.09
CA ARG A 711 14.85 1.81 4.57
C ARG A 711 14.81 2.76 3.38
N ALA A 712 14.41 4.01 3.62
CA ALA A 712 14.33 5.00 2.54
C ALA A 712 15.68 5.28 1.86
N ASP A 713 16.80 5.14 2.59
CA ASP A 713 18.15 5.37 2.09
C ASP A 713 18.69 4.20 1.26
N ASN A 714 18.34 2.96 1.59
CA ASN A 714 18.82 1.76 0.90
C ASN A 714 17.82 1.19 -0.14
N MET A 715 16.57 1.68 -0.17
CA MET A 715 15.48 1.09 -0.97
C MET A 715 15.84 0.95 -2.45
N TYR A 716 16.44 1.98 -3.05
CA TYR A 716 16.84 1.91 -4.46
C TYR A 716 17.90 0.84 -4.71
N GLU A 717 18.92 0.78 -3.85
CA GLU A 717 19.98 -0.21 -3.96
C GLU A 717 19.43 -1.63 -3.80
N ARG A 718 18.53 -1.86 -2.85
CA ARG A 718 17.92 -3.18 -2.63
C ARG A 718 16.95 -3.57 -3.74
N ALA A 719 16.08 -2.65 -4.16
CA ALA A 719 15.19 -2.86 -5.31
C ALA A 719 16.00 -3.19 -6.56
N GLN A 720 17.15 -2.54 -6.70
CA GLN A 720 18.08 -2.80 -7.77
C GLN A 720 18.74 -4.18 -7.65
N TYR A 721 19.36 -4.49 -6.51
CA TYR A 721 20.05 -5.76 -6.26
C TYR A 721 19.15 -6.97 -6.55
N HIS A 722 17.92 -6.94 -6.04
CA HIS A 722 16.97 -8.05 -6.21
C HIS A 722 16.28 -8.09 -7.58
N SER A 723 16.40 -7.03 -8.37
CA SER A 723 15.84 -7.00 -9.74
C SER A 723 16.73 -7.65 -10.80
N GLY A 724 17.85 -8.30 -10.45
CA GLY A 724 18.65 -9.03 -11.46
C GLY A 724 19.64 -10.07 -10.99
N PHE A 725 19.51 -10.59 -9.77
CA PHE A 725 19.99 -11.95 -9.51
C PHE A 725 18.89 -12.96 -9.86
N ASN A 726 19.00 -13.58 -11.05
CA ASN A 726 18.24 -14.73 -11.56
C ASN A 726 16.91 -14.49 -12.33
N PHE A 727 16.77 -13.48 -13.18
CA PHE A 727 15.66 -13.49 -14.16
C PHE A 727 16.07 -14.27 -15.43
N LYS A 728 15.53 -15.47 -15.61
CA LYS A 728 15.49 -16.20 -16.89
C LYS A 728 14.04 -16.26 -17.34
N GLU A 729 13.77 -15.94 -18.62
CA GLU A 729 12.44 -16.11 -19.21
C GLU A 729 11.93 -17.54 -18.95
N GLY A 730 10.73 -17.65 -18.38
CA GLY A 730 10.07 -18.94 -18.11
C GLY A 730 10.37 -19.60 -16.76
N VAL A 731 11.12 -18.96 -15.84
CA VAL A 731 11.35 -19.48 -14.48
C VAL A 731 10.56 -18.64 -13.46
N SER A 732 9.47 -19.20 -12.96
CA SER A 732 8.52 -18.55 -12.03
C SER A 732 8.98 -18.55 -10.55
N SER A 733 10.28 -18.64 -10.25
CA SER A 733 10.74 -19.14 -8.95
C SER A 733 11.05 -18.09 -7.87
N LYS A 734 11.00 -16.79 -8.15
CA LYS A 734 11.07 -15.73 -7.12
C LYS A 734 9.99 -14.69 -7.38
N LYS A 735 9.05 -14.51 -6.45
CA LYS A 735 8.16 -13.33 -6.46
C LYS A 735 9.04 -12.09 -6.56
N ALA A 736 8.70 -11.14 -7.44
CA ALA A 736 9.49 -9.92 -7.56
C ALA A 736 9.61 -9.22 -6.20
N PHE A 737 10.79 -8.70 -5.91
CA PHE A 737 11.06 -7.93 -4.69
C PHE A 737 10.03 -6.82 -4.47
N MET A 738 9.62 -6.16 -5.56
CA MET A 738 8.60 -5.12 -5.56
C MET A 738 7.21 -5.64 -5.14
N THR A 739 6.86 -6.88 -5.46
CA THR A 739 5.61 -7.52 -5.02
C THR A 739 5.60 -7.70 -3.50
N VAL A 740 6.70 -8.20 -2.92
CA VAL A 740 6.82 -8.43 -1.48
C VAL A 740 6.87 -7.10 -0.72
N LEU A 741 7.68 -6.15 -1.22
CA LEU A 741 7.77 -4.80 -0.67
C LEU A 741 6.43 -4.08 -0.75
N GLY A 742 5.74 -4.13 -1.89
CA GLY A 742 4.43 -3.52 -2.09
C GLY A 742 3.38 -4.06 -1.12
N GLY A 743 3.35 -5.37 -0.90
CA GLY A 743 2.45 -5.99 0.09
C GLY A 743 2.73 -5.53 1.52
N LYS A 744 3.99 -5.52 1.94
CA LYS A 744 4.38 -5.04 3.27
C LYS A 744 4.18 -3.53 3.44
N MET A 745 4.36 -2.76 2.37
CA MET A 745 4.09 -1.32 2.36
C MET A 745 2.60 -1.04 2.58
N LEU A 746 1.72 -1.71 1.83
CA LEU A 746 0.26 -1.57 2.03
C LEU A 746 -0.16 -1.96 3.46
N GLU A 747 0.39 -3.05 4.01
CA GLU A 747 0.18 -3.45 5.41
C GLU A 747 0.60 -2.35 6.40
N SER A 748 1.78 -1.76 6.18
CA SER A 748 2.33 -0.70 7.04
C SER A 748 1.53 0.60 6.94
N LEU A 749 1.00 0.94 5.76
CA LEU A 749 0.13 2.11 5.57
C LEU A 749 -1.20 1.96 6.30
N PHE A 750 -1.81 0.78 6.27
CA PHE A 750 -3.07 0.54 6.99
C PHE A 750 -2.90 0.46 8.51
N ALA A 751 -1.68 0.15 8.99
CA ALA A 751 -1.33 0.18 10.40
C ALA A 751 -0.86 1.57 10.89
N LEU A 752 -0.88 2.60 10.04
CA LEU A 752 -0.29 3.90 10.36
C LEU A 752 -1.08 4.63 11.47
N PRO A 753 -0.42 5.10 12.55
CA PRO A 753 -1.07 5.86 13.62
C PRO A 753 -1.74 7.15 13.13
N LYS A 754 -2.85 7.56 13.75
CA LYS A 754 -3.63 8.75 13.36
C LYS A 754 -2.79 10.03 13.37
N GLU A 755 -1.78 10.11 14.24
CA GLU A 755 -0.87 11.26 14.37
C GLU A 755 -0.01 11.48 13.13
N LYS A 756 0.23 10.43 12.33
CA LYS A 756 0.99 10.49 11.08
C LYS A 756 0.13 10.80 9.85
N MET A 757 -1.18 10.91 9.99
CA MET A 757 -2.09 11.22 8.88
C MET A 757 -1.85 12.56 8.18
N PRO A 758 -1.62 13.68 8.87
CA PRO A 758 -1.26 14.93 8.19
C PRO A 758 0.02 14.80 7.36
N LEU A 759 1.00 14.00 7.83
CA LEU A 759 2.23 13.74 7.09
C LEU A 759 1.96 12.88 5.85
N LEU A 760 1.14 11.83 5.96
CA LEU A 760 0.72 11.01 4.82
C LEU A 760 -0.03 11.84 3.77
N ALA A 761 -0.97 12.68 4.19
CA ALA A 761 -1.72 13.55 3.30
C ALA A 761 -0.83 14.56 2.57
N ALA A 762 0.14 15.16 3.29
CA ALA A 762 1.13 16.05 2.68
C ALA A 762 2.02 15.32 1.65
N THR A 763 2.41 14.08 1.94
CA THR A 763 3.21 13.25 1.02
C THR A 763 2.40 12.82 -0.20
N LEU A 764 1.13 12.43 -0.05
CA LEU A 764 0.23 12.14 -1.17
C LEU A 764 0.04 13.36 -2.07
N TYR A 765 -0.23 14.52 -1.48
CA TYR A 765 -0.39 15.78 -2.23
C TYR A 765 0.88 16.14 -3.00
N ARG A 766 2.05 16.02 -2.36
CA ARG A 766 3.35 16.23 -3.02
C ARG A 766 3.56 15.24 -4.16
N ALA A 767 3.31 13.95 -3.93
CA ALA A 767 3.51 12.91 -4.95
C ALA A 767 2.60 13.11 -6.17
N LEU A 768 1.37 13.58 -5.98
CA LEU A 768 0.44 13.93 -7.05
C LEU A 768 0.97 15.12 -7.89
N ASN A 769 1.38 16.22 -7.24
CA ASN A 769 1.93 17.40 -7.95
C ASN A 769 3.27 17.10 -8.65
N GLN A 770 4.11 16.27 -8.02
CA GLN A 770 5.40 15.87 -8.57
C GLN A 770 5.29 14.68 -9.55
N LYS A 771 4.07 14.16 -9.78
CA LYS A 771 3.79 13.05 -10.70
C LYS A 771 4.55 11.75 -10.36
N HIS A 772 4.74 11.51 -9.07
CA HIS A 772 5.19 10.23 -8.51
C HIS A 772 4.02 9.31 -8.13
N LEU A 773 2.82 9.88 -8.06
CA LEU A 773 1.53 9.19 -7.93
C LEU A 773 0.60 9.70 -9.03
N LEU A 774 0.11 8.81 -9.88
CA LEU A 774 -0.87 9.11 -10.93
C LEU A 774 -2.17 8.36 -10.67
N VAL A 775 -3.31 9.02 -10.87
CA VAL A 775 -4.63 8.45 -10.55
C VAL A 775 -5.59 8.65 -11.70
N ASN A 776 -6.06 7.56 -12.30
CA ASN A 776 -7.09 7.58 -13.34
C ASN A 776 -8.36 6.85 -12.85
N LEU A 777 -9.45 7.60 -12.68
CA LEU A 777 -10.74 7.10 -12.21
C LEU A 777 -11.85 7.43 -13.22
N PRO A 778 -11.90 6.74 -14.38
CA PRO A 778 -12.83 7.06 -15.45
C PRO A 778 -14.29 6.93 -15.00
N GLY A 779 -15.16 7.81 -15.50
CA GLY A 779 -16.60 7.78 -15.20
C GLY A 779 -17.02 8.35 -13.84
N THR A 780 -16.10 8.96 -13.09
CA THR A 780 -16.37 9.66 -11.81
C THR A 780 -16.38 11.18 -12.00
N TYR A 781 -17.05 11.96 -11.14
CA TYR A 781 -16.92 13.42 -11.14
C TYR A 781 -15.49 13.87 -10.76
N LEU A 782 -14.79 13.08 -9.94
CA LEU A 782 -13.40 13.27 -9.53
C LEU A 782 -12.43 13.21 -10.71
N SER A 783 -12.74 12.47 -11.78
CA SER A 783 -11.92 12.39 -12.99
C SER A 783 -11.55 13.76 -13.54
N LYS A 784 -12.53 14.67 -13.66
CA LYS A 784 -12.28 16.04 -14.15
C LYS A 784 -11.35 16.81 -13.21
N TYR A 785 -11.51 16.65 -11.90
CA TYR A 785 -10.64 17.33 -10.94
C TYR A 785 -9.21 16.82 -11.00
N LEU A 786 -9.01 15.51 -11.14
CA LEU A 786 -7.69 14.90 -11.32
C LEU A 786 -7.01 15.42 -12.60
N ILE A 787 -7.76 15.52 -13.69
CA ILE A 787 -7.30 16.07 -14.98
C ILE A 787 -6.96 17.56 -14.87
N ASP A 788 -7.86 18.37 -14.30
CA ASP A 788 -7.64 19.83 -14.18
C ASP A 788 -6.40 20.15 -13.32
N ARG A 789 -5.99 19.23 -12.43
CA ARG A 789 -4.77 19.31 -11.61
C ARG A 789 -3.54 18.66 -12.23
N GLY A 790 -3.66 17.96 -13.35
CA GLY A 790 -2.57 17.17 -13.95
C GLY A 790 -2.21 15.90 -13.16
N TRP A 791 -3.02 15.52 -12.19
CA TRP A 791 -2.82 14.35 -11.31
C TRP A 791 -3.21 13.02 -11.97
N ALA A 792 -4.04 13.08 -13.01
CA ALA A 792 -4.31 11.94 -13.87
C ALA A 792 -3.19 11.70 -14.90
N GLY A 793 -2.21 12.61 -15.04
CA GLY A 793 -1.03 12.40 -15.87
C GLY A 793 -1.30 12.49 -17.38
N GLU A 794 -2.37 13.14 -17.81
CA GLU A 794 -2.61 13.42 -19.22
C GLU A 794 -1.67 14.48 -19.83
N LEU A 795 -1.73 14.62 -21.15
CA LEU A 795 -1.18 15.78 -21.85
C LEU A 795 -2.01 17.01 -21.50
N LEU A 796 -1.38 18.05 -20.94
CA LEU A 796 -2.09 19.25 -20.49
C LEU A 796 -2.71 20.01 -21.66
N ASP A 797 -4.03 20.16 -21.67
CA ASP A 797 -4.73 20.91 -22.72
C ASP A 797 -4.43 22.42 -22.66
N THR A 798 -3.57 22.90 -23.57
CA THR A 798 -3.23 24.33 -23.65
C THR A 798 -3.10 24.84 -25.09
N ASN A 799 -3.35 26.14 -25.28
CA ASN A 799 -3.12 26.89 -26.52
C ASN A 799 -1.89 27.80 -26.44
N LYS A 800 -1.11 27.69 -25.36
CA LYS A 800 0.14 28.42 -25.13
C LYS A 800 1.31 27.69 -25.82
N ASP A 801 2.53 28.23 -25.69
CA ASP A 801 3.70 27.40 -25.98
C ASP A 801 3.70 26.20 -25.02
N TYR A 802 4.05 25.04 -25.54
CA TYR A 802 3.99 23.78 -24.82
C TYR A 802 5.28 23.02 -25.07
N LEU A 803 5.93 22.61 -23.99
CA LEU A 803 7.12 21.80 -24.01
C LEU A 803 6.93 20.61 -23.08
N TYR A 804 7.01 19.40 -23.63
CA TYR A 804 7.03 18.18 -22.85
C TYR A 804 8.10 17.22 -23.38
N VAL A 805 9.17 17.09 -22.59
CA VAL A 805 10.29 16.19 -22.89
C VAL A 805 9.98 14.82 -22.29
N VAL A 806 9.83 13.81 -23.13
CA VAL A 806 9.46 12.45 -22.75
C VAL A 806 10.60 11.51 -23.08
N ASN A 807 11.26 11.01 -22.03
CA ASN A 807 12.33 10.04 -22.13
C ASN A 807 11.81 8.63 -21.90
N ALA A 808 12.21 7.67 -22.74
CA ALA A 808 11.87 6.26 -22.58
C ALA A 808 13.14 5.41 -22.68
N ASN A 809 13.53 4.77 -21.58
CA ASN A 809 14.68 3.89 -21.55
C ASN A 809 14.34 2.52 -22.16
N LEU A 810 14.66 2.34 -23.44
CA LEU A 810 14.46 1.08 -24.16
C LEU A 810 15.76 0.26 -24.21
N GLY A 811 16.63 0.42 -23.20
CA GLY A 811 17.87 -0.33 -23.08
C GLY A 811 17.75 -1.67 -22.36
N GLY A 812 16.63 -1.90 -21.64
CA GLY A 812 16.53 -3.02 -20.69
C GLY A 812 17.50 -2.87 -19.49
N THR A 813 18.06 -1.68 -19.30
CA THR A 813 19.04 -1.35 -18.26
C THR A 813 18.42 -0.39 -17.26
N LYS A 814 18.87 -0.43 -16.01
CA LYS A 814 18.40 0.50 -14.96
C LYS A 814 19.29 1.75 -14.90
N SER A 815 19.73 2.19 -16.08
CA SER A 815 20.70 3.27 -16.25
C SER A 815 20.19 4.63 -15.78
N ASN A 816 18.87 4.85 -15.68
CA ASN A 816 18.34 6.15 -15.22
C ASN A 816 18.78 6.49 -13.79
N TYR A 817 19.15 5.50 -12.97
CA TYR A 817 19.74 5.73 -11.66
C TYR A 817 21.09 6.48 -11.75
N PHE A 818 21.85 6.28 -12.83
CA PHE A 818 23.18 6.86 -13.04
C PHE A 818 23.20 8.04 -14.01
N VAL A 819 22.08 8.31 -14.69
CA VAL A 819 21.99 9.36 -15.69
C VAL A 819 21.49 10.64 -15.06
N LYS A 820 22.25 11.71 -15.22
CA LYS A 820 21.84 13.08 -14.86
C LYS A 820 21.38 13.82 -16.11
N ASN A 821 20.26 14.52 -16.01
CA ASN A 821 19.69 15.31 -17.09
C ASN A 821 19.80 16.81 -16.79
N SER A 822 20.05 17.59 -17.83
CA SER A 822 19.86 19.05 -17.81
C SER A 822 19.13 19.46 -19.08
N VAL A 823 18.18 20.38 -18.96
CA VAL A 823 17.38 20.86 -20.08
C VAL A 823 17.43 22.38 -20.13
N ASN A 824 17.94 22.92 -21.22
CA ASN A 824 17.96 24.35 -21.48
C ASN A 824 17.01 24.65 -22.64
N TYR A 825 16.03 25.52 -22.43
CA TYR A 825 15.09 25.93 -23.46
C TYR A 825 15.14 27.44 -23.62
N ALA A 826 15.51 27.91 -24.81
CA ALA A 826 15.54 29.32 -25.15
C ALA A 826 14.50 29.62 -26.23
N VAL A 827 13.74 30.69 -26.06
CA VAL A 827 12.82 31.20 -27.07
C VAL A 827 13.28 32.57 -27.52
N THR A 828 13.49 32.71 -28.82
CA THR A 828 14.03 33.92 -29.44
C THR A 828 13.18 34.37 -30.60
N SER A 829 13.02 35.68 -30.79
CA SER A 829 12.41 36.22 -32.00
C SER A 829 13.45 36.26 -33.13
N LYS A 830 13.19 35.59 -34.26
CA LYS A 830 14.13 35.52 -35.40
C LYS A 830 13.91 36.60 -36.45
N THR A 831 12.74 37.20 -36.47
CA THR A 831 12.31 38.11 -37.52
C THR A 831 11.60 39.32 -36.94
N ALA A 832 11.62 40.44 -37.66
CA ALA A 832 10.96 41.67 -37.22
C ALA A 832 9.42 41.54 -37.12
N ASP A 833 8.81 40.60 -37.85
CA ASP A 833 7.39 40.25 -37.79
C ASP A 833 7.04 39.33 -36.60
N GLY A 834 8.04 38.92 -35.80
CA GLY A 834 7.78 38.31 -34.50
C GLY A 834 7.68 36.79 -34.49
N LEU A 835 8.22 36.10 -35.50
CA LEU A 835 8.35 34.64 -35.50
C LEU A 835 9.25 34.23 -34.33
N LEU A 836 8.73 33.35 -33.48
CA LEU A 836 9.47 32.80 -32.34
C LEU A 836 10.09 31.46 -32.73
N ARG A 837 11.37 31.28 -32.37
CA ARG A 837 12.09 30.02 -32.48
C ARG A 837 12.45 29.50 -31.10
N GLY A 838 12.09 28.24 -30.87
CA GLY A 838 12.51 27.46 -29.72
C GLY A 838 13.83 26.76 -30.01
N GLU A 839 14.77 26.86 -29.09
CA GLU A 839 16.06 26.18 -29.10
C GLU A 839 16.14 25.35 -27.82
N LEU A 840 16.02 24.03 -27.97
CA LEU A 840 15.99 23.06 -26.88
C LEU A 840 17.31 22.28 -26.86
N GLU A 841 18.05 22.43 -25.78
CA GLU A 841 19.28 21.68 -25.50
C GLU A 841 19.03 20.69 -24.36
N LEU A 842 19.26 19.42 -24.64
CA LEU A 842 19.10 18.29 -23.72
C LEU A 842 20.48 17.68 -23.47
N VAL A 843 20.93 17.67 -22.22
CA VAL A 843 22.22 17.11 -21.82
C VAL A 843 21.98 15.90 -20.94
N TYR A 844 22.53 14.77 -21.36
CA TYR A 844 22.50 13.50 -20.63
C TYR A 844 23.92 13.11 -20.23
N GLU A 845 24.16 12.86 -18.94
CA GLU A 845 25.46 12.42 -18.43
C GLU A 845 25.31 11.09 -17.68
N ASN A 846 25.91 10.03 -18.21
CA ASN A 846 25.92 8.72 -17.57
C ASN A 846 27.14 8.61 -16.64
N THR A 847 26.90 8.71 -15.33
CA THR A 847 27.93 8.75 -14.28
C THR A 847 28.47 7.36 -13.88
N GLN A 848 27.97 6.29 -14.50
CA GLN A 848 28.38 4.94 -14.17
C GLN A 848 29.85 4.67 -14.52
N LYS A 849 30.55 3.90 -13.65
CA LYS A 849 31.98 3.63 -13.80
C LYS A 849 32.30 2.65 -14.94
N ASP A 850 31.46 1.66 -15.16
CA ASP A 850 31.61 0.63 -16.19
C ASP A 850 30.22 0.23 -16.75
N ALA A 851 30.17 -0.73 -17.67
CA ALA A 851 28.93 -1.22 -18.25
C ALA A 851 28.32 -2.41 -17.48
N SER A 852 28.72 -2.63 -16.21
CA SER A 852 28.18 -3.74 -15.45
C SER A 852 26.67 -3.56 -15.24
N TRP A 853 25.94 -4.67 -15.34
CA TRP A 853 24.58 -4.71 -14.84
C TRP A 853 24.61 -4.31 -13.35
N PRO A 854 23.65 -3.50 -12.86
CA PRO A 854 22.35 -3.17 -13.44
C PRO A 854 22.23 -1.93 -14.31
N GLY A 855 23.29 -1.14 -14.39
CA GLY A 855 23.33 -0.02 -15.30
C GLY A 855 23.64 -0.49 -16.72
N GLY A 856 24.51 0.23 -17.41
CA GLY A 856 24.91 0.00 -18.79
C GLY A 856 24.60 1.22 -19.66
N PRO A 857 24.64 1.03 -20.99
CA PRO A 857 24.23 2.07 -21.92
C PRO A 857 22.79 2.50 -21.67
N TYR A 858 22.57 3.81 -21.59
CA TYR A 858 21.24 4.39 -21.56
C TYR A 858 20.74 4.55 -22.99
N LYS A 859 19.86 3.65 -23.43
CA LYS A 859 19.21 3.74 -24.75
C LYS A 859 17.88 4.46 -24.61
N ASN A 860 17.92 5.78 -24.74
CA ASN A 860 16.75 6.65 -24.60
C ASN A 860 16.06 6.84 -25.95
N TYR A 861 14.78 6.55 -26.05
CA TYR A 861 13.96 7.04 -27.14
C TYR A 861 13.32 8.35 -26.72
N LEU A 862 13.92 9.47 -27.16
CA LEU A 862 13.50 10.82 -26.82
C LEU A 862 12.31 11.22 -27.70
N ARG A 863 11.27 11.76 -27.06
CA ARG A 863 10.17 12.46 -27.74
C ARG A 863 9.99 13.84 -27.13
N VAL A 864 10.09 14.89 -27.94
CA VAL A 864 9.84 16.27 -27.53
C VAL A 864 8.51 16.69 -28.10
N LEU A 865 7.49 16.81 -27.25
CA LEU A 865 6.16 17.26 -27.64
C LEU A 865 6.12 18.78 -27.58
N VAL A 866 5.79 19.39 -28.71
CA VAL A 866 5.70 20.83 -28.93
C VAL A 866 4.34 21.22 -29.51
N GLN A 867 4.01 22.50 -29.46
CA GLN A 867 2.70 22.99 -29.87
C GLN A 867 2.36 22.61 -31.33
N ALA A 868 1.08 22.30 -31.57
CA ALA A 868 0.55 22.03 -32.91
C ALA A 868 0.92 23.14 -33.90
N GLY A 869 1.53 22.79 -35.04
CA GLY A 869 1.97 23.76 -36.05
C GLY A 869 3.44 24.16 -35.96
N SER A 870 4.17 23.70 -34.94
CA SER A 870 5.62 23.91 -34.83
C SER A 870 6.36 23.18 -35.97
N LYS A 871 7.47 23.76 -36.45
CA LYS A 871 8.25 23.21 -37.57
C LYS A 871 9.71 23.04 -37.16
N LEU A 872 10.24 21.82 -37.30
CA LEU A 872 11.65 21.53 -37.06
C LEU A 872 12.53 22.35 -38.01
N THR A 873 13.57 22.99 -37.49
CA THR A 873 14.53 23.82 -38.24
C THR A 873 15.97 23.36 -38.12
N GLY A 874 16.29 22.51 -37.13
CA GLY A 874 17.63 21.97 -36.93
C GLY A 874 17.65 20.90 -35.85
N ALA A 875 18.52 19.89 -36.00
CA ALA A 875 18.75 18.89 -34.97
C ALA A 875 20.21 18.41 -34.99
N TYR A 876 20.90 18.49 -33.86
CA TYR A 876 22.32 18.16 -33.74
C TYR A 876 22.61 17.33 -32.48
N VAL A 877 23.57 16.42 -32.57
CA VAL A 877 24.06 15.64 -31.43
C VAL A 877 25.55 15.87 -31.22
N PHE A 878 25.95 16.07 -29.97
CA PHE A 878 27.34 16.27 -29.55
C PHE A 878 27.70 15.21 -28.52
N THR A 879 28.90 14.66 -28.61
CA THR A 879 29.45 13.70 -27.64
C THR A 879 30.71 14.30 -27.02
N ASN A 880 31.24 13.71 -25.94
CA ASN A 880 32.49 14.19 -25.31
C ASN A 880 33.71 14.22 -26.24
N GLU A 881 33.67 13.55 -27.39
CA GLU A 881 34.72 13.64 -28.42
C GLU A 881 34.60 14.93 -29.27
N THR A 882 33.47 15.64 -29.20
CA THR A 882 33.14 16.84 -29.97
C THR A 882 32.51 17.97 -29.14
N ALA A 883 32.59 17.91 -27.81
CA ALA A 883 31.92 18.88 -26.94
C ALA A 883 32.62 20.26 -26.99
N PRO A 884 31.89 21.35 -27.31
CA PRO A 884 32.46 22.69 -27.30
C PRO A 884 32.78 23.16 -25.87
N THR A 885 33.89 23.88 -25.72
CA THR A 885 34.30 24.56 -24.47
C THR A 885 33.27 25.60 -24.02
N GLU A 886 33.27 25.98 -22.72
CA GLU A 886 32.36 26.99 -22.16
C GLU A 886 32.37 28.33 -22.91
N ALA A 887 33.47 28.68 -23.58
CA ALA A 887 33.58 29.86 -24.43
C ALA A 887 32.89 29.69 -25.81
N GLN A 888 32.84 28.47 -26.35
CA GLN A 888 32.18 28.15 -27.62
C GLN A 888 30.65 27.98 -27.47
N ALA A 889 30.17 27.72 -26.24
CA ALA A 889 28.74 27.71 -25.91
C ALA A 889 28.07 29.10 -25.97
N ALA A 890 28.85 30.19 -26.02
CA ALA A 890 28.33 31.53 -26.22
C ALA A 890 28.05 31.87 -27.69
N ASP A 891 28.56 31.08 -28.64
CA ASP A 891 28.57 31.37 -30.08
C ASP A 891 27.64 30.42 -30.91
N ILE A 892 26.63 29.83 -30.25
CA ILE A 892 25.75 28.73 -30.74
C ILE A 892 24.91 29.06 -32.00
N MET A 893 25.12 30.19 -32.69
CA MET A 893 24.42 30.50 -33.94
C MET A 893 25.09 29.95 -35.22
N GLY A 894 26.22 29.23 -35.13
CA GLY A 894 26.85 28.57 -36.29
C GLY A 894 27.36 27.16 -35.96
N ALA A 895 26.72 26.14 -36.53
CA ALA A 895 27.15 24.74 -36.41
C ALA A 895 28.55 24.54 -37.02
N ALA A 896 29.50 24.01 -36.25
CA ALA A 896 30.77 23.52 -36.79
C ALA A 896 31.12 22.09 -36.32
N ASP A 897 30.76 21.68 -35.09
CA ASP A 897 31.30 20.43 -34.50
C ASP A 897 30.24 19.38 -34.08
N GLY A 898 28.95 19.61 -34.33
CA GLY A 898 27.86 18.68 -34.00
C GLY A 898 27.50 17.72 -35.14
N ILE A 899 27.13 16.48 -34.83
CA ILE A 899 26.59 15.53 -35.82
C ILE A 899 25.19 15.99 -36.19
N ASP A 900 24.98 16.38 -37.45
CA ASP A 900 23.67 16.71 -37.99
C ASP A 900 22.78 15.45 -38.05
N VAL A 901 21.62 15.53 -37.40
CA VAL A 901 20.63 14.46 -37.34
C VAL A 901 19.26 14.92 -37.82
N PHE A 902 19.17 16.08 -38.49
CA PHE A 902 17.91 16.66 -38.96
C PHE A 902 17.04 15.68 -39.73
N ASP A 903 17.62 14.99 -40.73
CA ASP A 903 16.91 14.00 -41.56
C ASP A 903 16.57 12.69 -40.82
N LYS A 904 17.07 12.51 -39.59
CA LYS A 904 16.82 11.33 -38.75
C LYS A 904 15.76 11.57 -37.67
N VAL A 905 15.33 12.81 -37.48
CA VAL A 905 14.26 13.12 -36.52
C VAL A 905 12.93 12.66 -37.10
N VAL A 906 12.24 11.80 -36.37
CA VAL A 906 10.88 11.38 -36.74
C VAL A 906 9.91 12.44 -36.23
N ILE A 907 9.11 13.01 -37.14
CA ILE A 907 8.05 13.96 -36.80
C ILE A 907 6.73 13.20 -36.77
N ALA A 908 6.15 13.07 -35.58
CA ALA A 908 4.89 12.38 -35.35
C ALA A 908 3.84 13.30 -34.72
N LYS A 909 2.62 12.80 -34.58
CA LYS A 909 1.53 13.48 -33.87
C LYS A 909 1.14 12.67 -32.65
N VAL A 910 1.09 13.31 -31.49
CA VAL A 910 0.65 12.71 -30.23
C VAL A 910 -0.42 13.60 -29.61
N GLY A 911 -1.65 13.10 -29.54
CA GLY A 911 -2.82 13.93 -29.24
C GLY A 911 -2.96 15.08 -30.24
N LYS A 912 -2.97 16.32 -29.76
CA LYS A 912 -2.95 17.53 -30.61
C LYS A 912 -1.56 18.09 -30.88
N TYR A 913 -0.51 17.53 -30.27
CA TYR A 913 0.85 18.05 -30.31
C TYR A 913 1.68 17.44 -31.44
N VAL A 914 2.73 18.14 -31.84
CA VAL A 914 3.78 17.62 -32.71
C VAL A 914 4.84 16.97 -31.82
N SER A 915 5.25 15.75 -32.15
CA SER A 915 6.31 15.00 -31.45
C SER A 915 7.55 14.98 -32.32
N LEU A 916 8.67 15.47 -31.80
CA LEU A 916 10.00 15.40 -32.43
C LEU A 916 10.78 14.27 -31.76
N GLU A 917 11.02 13.19 -32.48
CA GLU A 917 11.49 11.93 -31.90
C GLU A 917 12.88 11.54 -32.43
N TYR A 918 13.75 11.10 -31.52
CA TYR A 918 15.10 10.69 -31.85
C TYR A 918 15.67 9.69 -30.83
N PRO A 919 16.26 8.56 -31.26
CA PRO A 919 16.94 7.64 -30.35
C PRO A 919 18.31 8.18 -29.94
N VAL A 920 18.57 8.27 -28.63
CA VAL A 920 19.82 8.74 -28.02
C VAL A 920 20.44 7.59 -27.22
N VAL A 921 21.73 7.31 -27.45
CA VAL A 921 22.48 6.31 -26.66
C VAL A 921 23.57 7.00 -25.87
N VAL A 922 23.59 6.78 -24.56
CA VAL A 922 24.58 7.36 -23.63
C VAL A 922 25.29 6.24 -22.89
N ASN A 923 26.52 5.92 -23.32
CA ASN A 923 27.33 4.88 -22.70
C ASN A 923 27.86 5.33 -21.32
N PRO A 924 28.28 4.40 -20.44
CA PRO A 924 28.94 4.75 -19.17
C PRO A 924 30.09 5.73 -19.36
N LYS A 925 30.20 6.73 -18.48
CA LYS A 925 31.15 7.88 -18.53
C LYS A 925 30.98 8.81 -19.74
N GLN A 926 29.96 8.60 -20.56
CA GLN A 926 29.66 9.47 -21.69
C GLN A 926 28.71 10.58 -21.25
N LYS A 927 28.92 11.76 -21.81
CA LYS A 927 27.95 12.84 -21.82
C LYS A 927 27.59 13.14 -23.27
N VAL A 928 26.29 13.27 -23.51
CA VAL A 928 25.67 13.48 -24.83
C VAL A 928 24.77 14.69 -24.73
N LYS A 929 24.87 15.57 -25.71
CA LYS A 929 24.03 16.75 -25.85
C LYS A 929 23.23 16.64 -27.13
N VAL A 930 21.92 16.86 -27.05
CA VAL A 930 21.00 16.91 -28.19
C VAL A 930 20.45 18.33 -28.27
N LEU A 931 20.65 18.99 -29.42
CA LEU A 931 20.12 20.30 -29.72
C LEU A 931 19.00 20.15 -30.76
N ILE A 932 17.80 20.62 -30.44
CA ILE A 932 16.65 20.65 -31.35
C ILE A 932 16.20 22.09 -31.48
N THR A 933 16.13 22.60 -32.70
CA THR A 933 15.60 23.94 -32.99
C THR A 933 14.34 23.83 -33.83
N TYR A 934 13.34 24.64 -33.51
CA TYR A 934 12.06 24.63 -34.23
C TYR A 934 11.36 26.00 -34.16
N ASP A 935 10.66 26.35 -35.22
CA ASP A 935 9.78 27.51 -35.24
C ASP A 935 8.47 27.20 -34.53
N LEU A 936 8.03 28.11 -33.67
CA LEU A 936 6.73 28.03 -33.00
C LEU A 936 5.60 28.37 -33.98
N PRO A 937 4.36 27.93 -33.70
CA PRO A 937 3.20 28.28 -34.51
C PRO A 937 2.99 29.80 -34.58
N VAL A 938 2.55 30.30 -35.74
CA VAL A 938 2.33 31.73 -35.98
C VAL A 938 1.26 32.31 -35.05
N GLU A 939 0.36 31.49 -34.52
CA GLU A 939 -0.64 31.89 -33.53
C GLU A 939 -0.03 32.30 -32.19
N LEU A 940 1.17 31.80 -31.86
CA LEU A 940 1.96 32.21 -30.71
C LEU A 940 2.89 33.39 -31.03
N ALA A 941 3.02 33.76 -32.31
CA ALA A 941 3.85 34.86 -32.75
C ALA A 941 3.25 36.22 -32.39
N THR A 942 4.11 37.22 -32.29
CA THR A 942 3.80 38.52 -31.68
C THR A 942 3.04 39.49 -32.62
N ALA A 943 2.78 39.09 -33.86
CA ALA A 943 2.19 39.91 -34.92
C ALA A 943 0.73 40.37 -34.67
N LYS A 944 0.02 39.85 -33.65
CA LYS A 944 -1.37 40.22 -33.33
C LYS A 944 -1.52 41.33 -32.27
N GLY A 945 -0.47 42.11 -31.99
CA GLY A 945 -0.49 43.11 -30.92
C GLY A 945 -0.57 42.49 -29.51
N SER A 946 -0.18 41.21 -29.39
CA SER A 946 -0.03 40.55 -28.10
C SER A 946 1.36 40.86 -27.54
N ASN A 947 1.36 41.46 -26.36
CA ASN A 947 2.55 41.79 -25.59
C ASN A 947 2.92 40.69 -24.59
N ASN A 948 2.35 39.48 -24.76
CA ASN A 948 2.47 38.39 -23.81
C ASN A 948 2.97 37.11 -24.50
N TYR A 949 3.99 36.50 -23.90
CA TYR A 949 4.41 35.12 -24.15
C TYR A 949 4.03 34.24 -22.97
N SER A 950 3.66 32.99 -23.21
CA SER A 950 3.40 32.03 -22.15
C SER A 950 3.83 30.62 -22.56
N LEU A 951 4.47 29.93 -21.62
CA LEU A 951 4.94 28.56 -21.75
C LEU A 951 4.27 27.68 -20.70
N VAL A 952 3.88 26.48 -21.10
CA VAL A 952 3.56 25.36 -20.23
C VAL A 952 4.62 24.29 -20.48
N TRP A 953 5.54 24.15 -19.54
CA TRP A 953 6.56 23.11 -19.55
C TRP A 953 6.11 21.99 -18.62
N GLN A 954 5.62 20.91 -19.23
CA GLN A 954 5.10 19.75 -18.51
C GLN A 954 6.26 18.87 -18.00
N LYS A 955 6.20 18.51 -16.72
CA LYS A 955 7.08 17.52 -16.09
C LYS A 955 6.69 16.11 -16.52
N GLN A 956 7.71 15.29 -16.78
CA GLN A 956 7.57 13.84 -16.96
C GLN A 956 7.39 13.12 -15.61
N PRO A 957 6.41 12.22 -15.48
CA PRO A 957 6.34 11.30 -14.33
C PRO A 957 7.62 10.47 -14.17
N GLY A 958 7.98 10.07 -12.95
CA GLY A 958 9.15 9.23 -12.68
C GLY A 958 10.52 9.92 -12.68
N THR A 959 10.61 11.17 -13.16
CA THR A 959 11.84 11.97 -13.04
C THR A 959 11.86 12.77 -11.74
N GLN A 960 13.04 13.04 -11.21
CA GLN A 960 13.25 13.94 -10.07
C GLN A 960 14.51 14.76 -10.36
N ASN A 961 14.54 16.03 -9.95
CA ASN A 961 15.76 16.83 -9.96
C ASN A 961 16.36 17.09 -11.36
N ASP A 962 15.54 17.14 -12.42
CA ASP A 962 16.00 17.60 -13.73
C ASP A 962 16.31 19.10 -13.64
N ASN A 963 17.58 19.46 -13.86
CA ASN A 963 18.02 20.85 -13.90
C ASN A 963 17.43 21.53 -15.13
N VAL A 964 16.71 22.63 -14.94
CA VAL A 964 16.10 23.37 -16.05
C VAL A 964 16.56 24.81 -16.08
N ARG A 965 16.80 25.28 -17.30
CA ARG A 965 17.03 26.69 -17.62
C ARG A 965 16.05 27.10 -18.70
N PHE A 966 15.30 28.16 -18.44
CA PHE A 966 14.45 28.77 -19.46
C PHE A 966 14.95 30.18 -19.75
N MET A 967 15.05 30.53 -21.03
CA MET A 967 15.43 31.86 -21.49
C MET A 967 14.39 32.39 -22.47
N PHE A 968 14.05 33.67 -22.33
CA PHE A 968 13.21 34.37 -23.28
C PHE A 968 13.86 35.67 -23.72
N ILE A 969 14.06 35.79 -25.02
CA ILE A 969 14.55 37.00 -25.68
C ILE A 969 13.36 37.64 -26.40
N PRO A 970 12.87 38.81 -25.94
CA PRO A 970 11.69 39.43 -26.51
C PRO A 970 11.96 39.96 -27.93
N PRO A 971 10.92 40.24 -28.73
CA PRO A 971 11.08 40.81 -30.06
C PRO A 971 11.91 42.10 -30.07
N PHE A 972 12.61 42.34 -31.18
CA PHE A 972 13.46 43.51 -31.36
C PHE A 972 12.70 44.82 -31.05
N GLY A 973 13.31 45.69 -30.26
CA GLY A 973 12.74 46.98 -29.87
C GLY A 973 11.73 46.95 -28.70
N THR A 974 11.46 45.78 -28.11
CA THR A 974 10.59 45.65 -26.94
C THR A 974 11.38 45.36 -25.66
N THR A 975 10.81 45.66 -24.50
CA THR A 975 11.43 45.46 -23.19
C THR A 975 10.56 44.62 -22.26
N ILE A 976 11.16 43.73 -21.47
CA ILE A 976 10.43 42.91 -20.50
C ILE A 976 9.83 43.81 -19.41
N ALA A 977 8.52 43.73 -19.21
CA ALA A 977 7.76 44.54 -18.26
C ALA A 977 7.33 43.76 -17.03
N LYS A 978 6.89 42.51 -17.19
CA LYS A 978 6.50 41.59 -16.11
C LYS A 978 6.88 40.16 -16.47
N HIS A 979 7.19 39.36 -15.48
CA HIS A 979 7.45 37.93 -15.66
C HIS A 979 6.97 37.14 -14.44
N ALA A 980 6.61 35.89 -14.68
CA ALA A 980 6.40 34.87 -13.67
C ALA A 980 6.88 33.53 -14.26
N PRO A 981 7.55 32.64 -13.50
CA PRO A 981 7.97 32.81 -12.11
C PRO A 981 9.06 33.90 -11.92
N GLU A 982 9.45 34.17 -10.67
CA GLU A 982 10.60 35.03 -10.39
C GLU A 982 11.87 34.46 -11.05
N GLY A 983 12.67 35.35 -11.64
CA GLY A 983 13.88 35.03 -12.39
C GLY A 983 14.72 36.29 -12.59
N SER A 984 15.89 36.15 -13.21
CA SER A 984 16.77 37.28 -13.50
C SER A 984 16.44 37.88 -14.87
N VAL A 985 16.50 39.21 -14.96
CA VAL A 985 16.46 39.94 -16.25
C VAL A 985 17.79 40.66 -16.41
N LEU A 986 18.61 40.22 -17.36
CA LEU A 986 19.90 40.84 -17.70
C LEU A 986 19.91 41.16 -19.19
N ASP A 987 20.29 42.38 -19.57
CA ASP A 987 20.31 42.85 -20.96
C ASP A 987 19.01 42.56 -21.73
N ASN A 988 17.87 42.73 -21.06
CA ASN A 988 16.53 42.48 -21.60
C ASN A 988 16.23 41.00 -21.94
N ILE A 989 17.01 40.07 -21.41
CA ILE A 989 16.79 38.63 -21.50
C ILE A 989 16.24 38.15 -20.16
N TYR A 990 15.08 37.50 -20.17
CA TYR A 990 14.57 36.83 -18.98
C TYR A 990 15.19 35.43 -18.87
N GLU A 991 15.63 35.08 -17.68
CA GLU A 991 16.22 33.79 -17.35
C GLU A 991 15.60 33.23 -16.07
N TYR A 992 15.14 31.98 -16.15
CA TYR A 992 14.75 31.16 -15.02
C TYR A 992 15.70 29.96 -14.90
N LYS A 993 16.18 29.67 -13.69
CA LYS A 993 16.96 28.47 -13.35
C LYS A 993 16.33 27.79 -12.15
N GLY A 994 16.15 26.47 -12.23
CA GLY A 994 15.60 25.71 -11.12
C GLY A 994 15.53 24.21 -11.41
N MET A 995 14.75 23.51 -10.58
CA MET A 995 14.46 22.09 -10.73
C MET A 995 13.04 21.89 -11.23
N LEU A 996 12.86 21.05 -12.26
CA LEU A 996 11.53 20.70 -12.78
C LEU A 996 10.88 19.59 -11.96
N ASN A 997 10.52 19.91 -10.71
CA ASN A 997 9.84 18.98 -9.80
C ASN A 997 8.31 19.00 -9.96
N GLU A 998 7.75 20.05 -10.54
CA GLU A 998 6.33 20.20 -10.89
C GLU A 998 6.21 20.84 -12.29
N ASP A 999 5.01 20.89 -12.86
CA ASP A 999 4.78 21.57 -14.14
C ASP A 999 5.13 23.06 -14.03
N LEU A 1000 6.02 23.53 -14.90
CA LEU A 1000 6.48 24.92 -14.91
C LEU A 1000 5.61 25.75 -15.86
N ARG A 1001 5.02 26.83 -15.34
CA ARG A 1001 4.24 27.79 -16.12
C ARG A 1001 4.97 29.13 -16.15
N VAL A 1002 5.38 29.54 -17.34
CA VAL A 1002 6.02 30.84 -17.55
C VAL A 1002 5.03 31.80 -18.21
N ALA A 1003 4.98 33.03 -17.75
CA ALA A 1003 4.22 34.12 -18.35
C ALA A 1003 5.09 35.38 -18.38
N ILE A 1004 5.29 35.94 -19.56
CA ILE A 1004 6.13 37.13 -19.77
C ILE A 1004 5.32 38.16 -20.50
N THR A 1005 5.31 39.38 -19.97
CA THR A 1005 4.77 40.57 -20.63
C THR A 1005 5.93 41.47 -21.02
N TYR A 1006 5.99 41.90 -22.27
CA TYR A 1006 6.96 42.87 -22.80
C TYR A 1006 6.25 44.09 -23.41
N LYS A 1007 6.94 45.20 -23.60
CA LYS A 1007 6.37 46.47 -24.08
C LYS A 1007 7.28 47.21 -25.04
#